data_AF-A0A9X0BYL6-F1
#
_entry.id   AF-A0A9X0BYL6-F1
#
_cell.length_a   1.000
_cell.length_b   1.000
_cell.length_c   1.000
_cell.angle_alpha   90.00
_cell.angle_beta   90.00
_cell.angle_gamma   90.00
#
_symmetry.space_group_name_H-M   'P 1'
#
loop_
_entity.id
_entity.type
_entity.pdbx_description
1 polymer ?
#
loop_
_entity_poly.entity_id
_entity_poly.type
_entity_poly.pdbx_seq_one_letter_code
_entity_poly.pdbx_strand_id
1 'polypeptide(L)'
;MPLIAQNPQPRVILGLMTFGPDESKGARITSLDEYKKCLDYFQQQGFNEIDTARIYVGGEQEAFTAKAQWKERGLTLATKWYPLEAGAHKPAVVREKLEQSLKELNTDQVDIFYLHAPDRSVPFAETLEEVNKLHKEGKFVQLGLSNYTAFEVAEIVTTCAERGWVRPTIFQAMYNAITRNIETELVPVCRRYGIDIVIYNPLAGGLFSGKYKTKDVPAEGRYSDKHGTGNNYRNRYFRDANFEALSLIEPVVEKHGLTLIETALRWVRHHSALKMDGEGRDGVIVGVSSFGQLESNLKDLQKGPLPDEVVKALDEAWMVAKPYSANYWHLDLKYTYDTQEALFKPKPKVTSWLGDIVASDNIKLEESREARPDLARTSLDSDDEMALNRPPMHRPNDGRSQQPLLKDDHSPRLDRSSFSHDTEHRPMLHHTRRPTIQSRNSEYDAAQATRKKYIIAAGFLLLSLASFVVQTETAPIQWSPYLGIPLTGDASALGQLTHLPSLAFLPISYITHSSWSLLWPFQLLILRIQKRKLSWEAFWRRHVYLVKTTAQMVQSQDVHLTSRDSHRSPVPYMVKTTAFVTTALTIAGGSWYLAVNLTTASDLTAIYNCSAFFAYAFSIPLLNDKLRLDKILSVCVAIIGVLIVAYGDRPNKAAPDGTAKAGDTEAQNRLLGNIIIGIGSVLYGLYEVLYKRFACPPEGTSPGRGTIFANTFGSMIGCFTLCVLWIPIPILHMLGWETFRLPTGEAAWMLVISVLANATFSGSFLVLISLTSPVLSSVAALLTIFLVAIVDWIRTGQALSVSSIVGGILIMAAFFLLSWSTYRELQEERRKQLENDQVESESDD
;
A
#
# COMPACT_ATOMS: atom_id res chain seq x y z
N MET A 1 14.78 49.80 17.32
CA MET A 1 13.39 49.67 17.80
C MET A 1 12.51 49.41 16.59
N PRO A 2 11.77 48.28 16.48
CA PRO A 2 10.85 48.13 15.35
C PRO A 2 9.56 48.90 15.63
N LEU A 3 9.23 49.81 14.71
CA LEU A 3 7.96 50.54 14.57
C LEU A 3 6.94 49.68 13.81
N ILE A 4 6.61 48.50 14.34
CA ILE A 4 5.43 47.74 13.90
C ILE A 4 4.62 47.52 15.18
N ALA A 5 3.47 48.18 15.26
CA ALA A 5 2.54 47.99 16.36
C ALA A 5 2.22 46.49 16.47
N GLN A 6 2.37 45.93 17.68
CA GLN A 6 1.89 44.59 17.99
C GLN A 6 0.39 44.58 17.69
N ASN A 7 -0.03 43.85 16.66
CA ASN A 7 -1.45 43.77 16.31
C ASN A 7 -2.09 42.75 17.27
N PRO A 8 -3.00 43.14 18.18
CA PRO A 8 -3.61 42.21 19.14
C PRO A 8 -4.59 41.22 18.48
N GLN A 9 -4.79 41.30 17.17
CA GLN A 9 -5.76 40.54 16.40
C GLN A 9 -5.08 39.44 15.57
N PRO A 10 -5.70 38.25 15.45
CA PRO A 10 -5.17 37.17 14.61
C PRO A 10 -5.06 37.62 13.16
N ARG A 11 -4.03 37.18 12.43
CA ARG A 11 -3.89 37.50 11.00
C ARG A 11 -4.95 36.78 10.17
N VAL A 12 -5.97 37.53 9.74
CA VAL A 12 -7.04 37.02 8.87
C VAL A 12 -6.91 37.64 7.48
N ILE A 13 -7.03 36.81 6.45
CA ILE A 13 -6.91 37.19 5.03
C ILE A 13 -8.22 36.87 4.33
N LEU A 14 -8.76 37.82 3.56
CA LEU A 14 -9.98 37.58 2.78
C LEU A 14 -9.63 36.89 1.46
N GLY A 15 -10.11 35.65 1.29
CA GLY A 15 -9.90 34.87 0.07
C GLY A 15 -10.93 35.22 -1.01
N LEU A 16 -10.46 35.62 -2.18
CA LEU A 16 -11.29 36.23 -3.23
C LEU A 16 -11.74 35.28 -4.34
N MET A 17 -11.52 33.97 -4.19
CA MET A 17 -11.82 32.95 -5.21
C MET A 17 -13.27 32.96 -5.72
N THR A 18 -14.22 33.44 -4.92
CA THR A 18 -15.66 33.51 -5.23
C THR A 18 -16.18 34.92 -5.54
N PHE A 19 -15.29 35.91 -5.67
CA PHE A 19 -15.64 37.29 -5.99
C PHE A 19 -15.34 37.57 -7.45
N GLY A 20 -16.34 37.89 -8.27
CA GLY A 20 -16.13 38.14 -9.69
C GLY A 20 -17.43 38.35 -10.44
N PRO A 21 -17.39 38.87 -11.67
CA PRO A 21 -18.61 39.32 -12.36
C PRO A 21 -19.49 38.17 -12.89
N ASP A 22 -18.98 36.94 -13.00
CA ASP A 22 -19.65 35.84 -13.70
C ASP A 22 -19.86 34.60 -12.79
N GLU A 23 -21.12 34.31 -12.47
CA GLU A 23 -21.52 33.13 -11.69
C GLU A 23 -21.18 31.80 -12.38
N SER A 24 -21.24 31.76 -13.71
CA SER A 24 -20.96 30.55 -14.49
C SER A 24 -19.50 30.11 -14.36
N LYS A 25 -18.59 31.06 -14.06
CA LYS A 25 -17.17 30.83 -13.81
C LYS A 25 -16.85 30.60 -12.33
N GLY A 26 -17.87 30.45 -11.49
CA GLY A 26 -17.76 30.12 -10.07
C GLY A 26 -17.82 31.30 -9.10
N ALA A 27 -18.15 32.51 -9.58
CA ALA A 27 -18.39 33.63 -8.68
C ALA A 27 -19.69 33.43 -7.88
N ARG A 28 -19.74 34.06 -6.70
CA ARG A 28 -20.89 34.07 -5.79
C ARG A 28 -21.22 35.49 -5.33
N ILE A 29 -20.20 36.32 -5.12
CA ILE A 29 -20.37 37.75 -4.91
C ILE A 29 -20.05 38.42 -6.24
N THR A 30 -21.11 38.72 -6.98
CA THR A 30 -21.04 39.25 -8.36
C THR A 30 -21.31 40.73 -8.46
N SER A 31 -22.03 41.30 -7.48
CA SER A 31 -22.22 42.73 -7.37
C SER A 31 -20.97 43.41 -6.83
N LEU A 32 -20.55 44.49 -7.50
CA LEU A 32 -19.45 45.33 -7.04
C LEU A 32 -19.78 46.02 -5.70
N ASP A 33 -21.05 46.38 -5.48
CA ASP A 33 -21.48 47.04 -4.25
C ASP A 33 -21.42 46.09 -3.06
N GLU A 34 -21.82 44.82 -3.25
CA GLU A 34 -21.67 43.80 -2.20
C GLU A 34 -20.20 43.50 -1.92
N TYR A 35 -19.35 43.47 -2.96
CA TYR A 35 -17.91 43.32 -2.76
C TYR A 35 -17.32 44.49 -1.97
N LYS A 36 -17.62 45.74 -2.35
CA LYS A 36 -17.19 46.94 -1.60
C LYS A 36 -17.66 46.88 -0.16
N LYS A 37 -18.92 46.50 0.09
CA LYS A 37 -19.47 46.28 1.44
C LYS A 37 -18.68 45.23 2.23
N CYS A 38 -18.28 44.12 1.61
CA CYS A 38 -17.43 43.11 2.24
C CYS A 38 -16.06 43.68 2.64
N LEU A 39 -15.43 44.47 1.75
CA LEU A 39 -14.14 45.12 2.03
C LEU A 39 -14.27 46.15 3.14
N ASP A 40 -15.31 47.01 3.11
CA ASP A 40 -15.58 48.01 4.14
C ASP A 40 -15.70 47.35 5.52
N TYR A 41 -16.51 46.28 5.61
CA TYR A 41 -16.69 45.56 6.86
C TYR A 41 -15.40 44.86 7.33
N PHE A 42 -14.65 44.24 6.42
CA PHE A 42 -13.39 43.58 6.73
C PHE A 42 -12.36 44.57 7.32
N GLN A 43 -12.26 45.77 6.74
CA GLN A 43 -11.41 46.85 7.25
C GLN A 43 -11.92 47.43 8.57
N GLN A 44 -13.23 47.56 8.76
CA GLN A 44 -13.82 47.97 10.05
C GLN A 44 -13.48 47.00 11.18
N GLN A 45 -13.30 45.71 10.87
CA GLN A 45 -12.83 44.70 11.84
C GLN A 45 -11.31 44.74 12.06
N GLY A 46 -10.58 45.64 11.39
CA GLY A 46 -9.13 45.82 11.56
C GLY A 46 -8.26 44.94 10.65
N PHE A 47 -8.84 44.27 9.65
CA PHE A 47 -8.10 43.44 8.70
C PHE A 47 -7.93 44.13 7.34
N ASN A 48 -6.80 43.89 6.68
CA ASN A 48 -6.44 44.59 5.44
C ASN A 48 -5.80 43.70 4.37
N GLU A 49 -5.68 42.39 4.59
CA GLU A 49 -5.05 41.46 3.64
C GLU A 49 -6.08 40.74 2.75
N ILE A 50 -5.84 40.73 1.43
CA ILE A 50 -6.68 40.03 0.45
C ILE A 50 -5.85 39.08 -0.42
N ASP A 51 -6.39 37.90 -0.74
CA ASP A 51 -5.75 36.85 -1.55
C ASP A 51 -6.56 36.56 -2.82
N THR A 52 -5.91 36.73 -3.98
CA THR A 52 -6.46 36.40 -5.31
C THR A 52 -5.51 35.52 -6.12
N ALA A 53 -5.85 35.21 -7.38
CA ALA A 53 -5.01 34.52 -8.34
C ALA A 53 -5.41 34.84 -9.79
N ARG A 54 -4.41 34.80 -10.68
CA ARG A 54 -4.55 34.92 -12.14
C ARG A 54 -5.56 33.96 -12.79
N ILE A 55 -5.90 32.84 -12.12
CA ILE A 55 -6.86 31.82 -12.58
C ILE A 55 -8.26 31.94 -11.98
N TYR A 56 -8.47 32.79 -10.98
CA TYR A 56 -9.76 32.86 -10.28
C TYR A 56 -10.86 33.47 -11.16
N VAL A 57 -12.05 32.87 -11.10
CA VAL A 57 -13.23 33.25 -11.90
C VAL A 57 -12.88 33.37 -13.38
N GLY A 58 -12.17 32.38 -13.92
CA GLY A 58 -11.72 32.39 -15.32
C GLY A 58 -10.78 33.54 -15.69
N GLY A 59 -10.09 34.12 -14.71
CA GLY A 59 -9.16 35.25 -14.88
C GLY A 59 -9.79 36.63 -14.67
N GLU A 60 -11.08 36.74 -14.36
CA GLU A 60 -11.77 38.03 -14.23
C GLU A 60 -11.76 38.61 -12.81
N GLN A 61 -11.38 37.81 -11.81
CA GLN A 61 -11.33 38.19 -10.40
C GLN A 61 -10.44 39.43 -10.18
N GLU A 62 -9.24 39.45 -10.77
CA GLU A 62 -8.25 40.51 -10.56
C GLU A 62 -8.76 41.88 -11.02
N ALA A 63 -9.34 41.94 -12.23
CA ALA A 63 -10.00 43.13 -12.75
C ALA A 63 -11.17 43.58 -11.88
N PHE A 64 -11.91 42.64 -11.31
CA PHE A 64 -13.00 42.93 -10.39
C PHE A 64 -12.50 43.54 -9.07
N THR A 65 -11.36 43.07 -8.57
CA THR A 65 -10.67 43.63 -7.41
C THR A 65 -10.15 45.04 -7.68
N ALA A 66 -9.59 45.31 -8.86
CA ALA A 66 -9.24 46.69 -9.28
C ALA A 66 -10.45 47.63 -9.25
N LYS A 67 -11.60 47.20 -9.80
CA LYS A 67 -12.85 47.99 -9.77
C LYS A 67 -13.38 48.23 -8.35
N ALA A 68 -13.03 47.37 -7.40
CA ALA A 68 -13.36 47.54 -5.99
C ALA A 68 -12.44 48.54 -5.26
N GLN A 69 -11.47 49.13 -5.97
CA GLN A 69 -10.56 50.18 -5.49
C GLN A 69 -9.70 49.71 -4.31
N TRP A 70 -9.17 48.49 -4.41
CA TRP A 70 -8.40 47.86 -3.33
C TRP A 70 -7.17 48.68 -2.90
N LYS A 71 -6.52 49.36 -3.86
CA LYS A 71 -5.30 50.15 -3.63
C LYS A 71 -5.60 51.46 -2.91
N GLU A 72 -6.64 52.17 -3.33
CA GLU A 72 -7.11 53.40 -2.67
C GLU A 72 -7.59 53.14 -1.24
N ARG A 73 -8.06 51.90 -0.98
CA ARG A 73 -8.43 51.42 0.35
C ARG A 73 -7.23 51.08 1.24
N GLY A 74 -6.02 51.01 0.70
CA GLY A 74 -4.82 50.62 1.43
C GLY A 74 -4.79 49.14 1.82
N LEU A 75 -5.43 48.27 1.04
CA LEU A 75 -5.38 46.82 1.25
C LEU A 75 -4.04 46.26 0.77
N THR A 76 -3.48 45.30 1.49
CA THR A 76 -2.34 44.52 1.00
C THR A 76 -2.86 43.36 0.17
N LEU A 77 -2.27 43.12 -1.00
CA LEU A 77 -2.77 42.16 -1.97
C LEU A 77 -1.75 41.08 -2.29
N ALA A 78 -2.21 39.84 -2.26
CA ALA A 78 -1.49 38.70 -2.81
C ALA A 78 -2.14 38.18 -4.10
N THR A 79 -1.32 37.88 -5.10
CA THR A 79 -1.74 37.15 -6.31
C THR A 79 -0.80 36.00 -6.62
N LYS A 80 -1.19 35.14 -7.57
CA LYS A 80 -0.52 33.87 -7.82
C LYS A 80 -0.82 33.24 -9.17
N TRP A 81 0.16 32.49 -9.68
CA TRP A 81 0.10 31.81 -10.97
C TRP A 81 0.17 30.27 -10.83
N TYR A 82 -0.86 29.58 -11.30
CA TYR A 82 -0.98 28.11 -11.25
C TYR A 82 -0.51 27.47 -12.55
N PRO A 83 0.37 26.47 -12.52
CA PRO A 83 0.82 25.78 -13.72
C PRO A 83 -0.25 24.79 -14.21
N LEU A 84 -1.07 25.23 -15.16
CA LEU A 84 -2.12 24.40 -15.79
C LEU A 84 -1.55 23.36 -16.76
N GLU A 85 -0.38 23.64 -17.33
CA GLU A 85 0.33 22.81 -18.30
C GLU A 85 1.83 22.81 -18.03
N ALA A 86 2.54 21.84 -18.62
CA ALA A 86 3.99 21.74 -18.49
C ALA A 86 4.68 22.96 -19.12
N GLY A 87 5.61 23.57 -18.40
CA GLY A 87 6.34 24.75 -18.83
C GLY A 87 5.66 26.07 -18.48
N ALA A 88 4.54 26.04 -17.74
CA ALA A 88 3.85 27.23 -17.29
C ALA A 88 4.68 28.07 -16.31
N HIS A 89 5.72 27.50 -15.68
CA HIS A 89 6.69 28.24 -14.86
C HIS A 89 8.03 28.50 -15.58
N LYS A 90 8.09 28.36 -16.90
CA LYS A 90 9.24 28.87 -17.67
C LYS A 90 9.38 30.39 -17.46
N PRO A 91 10.60 30.94 -17.46
CA PRO A 91 10.86 32.36 -17.21
C PRO A 91 9.89 33.32 -17.94
N ALA A 92 9.81 33.21 -19.27
CA ALA A 92 8.96 34.08 -20.08
C ALA A 92 7.48 34.03 -19.68
N VAL A 93 6.95 32.84 -19.34
CA VAL A 93 5.54 32.67 -18.98
C VAL A 93 5.25 33.25 -17.59
N VAL A 94 6.14 33.06 -16.62
CA VAL A 94 5.97 33.65 -15.28
C VAL A 94 5.93 35.17 -15.36
N ARG A 95 6.84 35.76 -16.14
CA ARG A 95 6.86 37.20 -16.41
C ARG A 95 5.55 37.67 -17.04
N GLU A 96 5.15 37.06 -18.15
CA GLU A 96 3.91 37.41 -18.86
C GLU A 96 2.70 37.38 -17.93
N LYS A 97 2.59 36.32 -17.11
CA LYS A 97 1.42 36.12 -16.25
C LYS A 97 1.40 37.07 -15.06
N LEU A 98 2.55 37.39 -14.46
CA LEU A 98 2.61 38.42 -13.42
C LEU A 98 2.29 39.81 -14.01
N GLU A 99 2.86 40.16 -15.16
CA GLU A 99 2.57 41.45 -15.82
C GLU A 99 1.09 41.57 -16.20
N GLN A 100 0.47 40.47 -16.64
CA GLN A 100 -0.97 40.43 -16.87
C GLN A 100 -1.76 40.65 -15.56
N SER A 101 -1.37 40.03 -14.45
CA SER A 101 -2.00 40.28 -13.14
C SER A 101 -1.86 41.72 -12.70
N LEU A 102 -0.68 42.32 -12.84
CA LEU A 102 -0.44 43.74 -12.53
C LEU A 102 -1.35 44.67 -13.35
N LYS A 103 -1.46 44.41 -14.65
CA LYS A 103 -2.36 45.14 -15.55
C LYS A 103 -3.82 45.04 -15.11
N GLU A 104 -4.32 43.83 -14.84
CA GLU A 104 -5.72 43.64 -14.44
C GLU A 104 -6.01 44.20 -13.04
N LEU A 105 -5.04 44.15 -12.13
CA LEU A 105 -5.13 44.75 -10.79
C LEU A 105 -4.98 46.28 -10.80
N ASN A 106 -4.62 46.87 -11.95
CA ASN A 106 -4.32 48.29 -12.12
C ASN A 106 -3.23 48.78 -11.16
N THR A 107 -2.11 48.07 -11.08
CA THR A 107 -0.96 48.42 -10.23
C THR A 107 0.36 47.98 -10.86
N ASP A 108 1.46 48.63 -10.49
CA ASP A 108 2.82 48.24 -10.92
C ASP A 108 3.49 47.24 -9.96
N GLN A 109 2.93 47.08 -8.76
CA GLN A 109 3.46 46.23 -7.70
C GLN A 109 2.34 45.58 -6.89
N VAL A 110 2.55 44.32 -6.48
CA VAL A 110 1.76 43.60 -5.47
C VAL A 110 2.59 43.28 -4.22
N ASP A 111 1.94 43.09 -3.07
CA ASP A 111 2.68 42.80 -1.83
C ASP A 111 3.26 41.38 -1.85
N ILE A 112 2.49 40.40 -2.31
CA ILE A 112 2.92 39.00 -2.34
C ILE A 112 2.63 38.39 -3.72
N PHE A 113 3.64 37.76 -4.32
CA PHE A 113 3.47 36.91 -5.49
C PHE A 113 3.76 35.45 -5.13
N TYR A 114 2.75 34.57 -5.26
CA TYR A 114 2.98 33.13 -5.07
C TYR A 114 3.23 32.38 -6.37
N LEU A 115 4.20 31.47 -6.32
CA LEU A 115 4.17 30.28 -7.15
C LEU A 115 3.08 29.34 -6.59
N HIS A 116 1.97 29.20 -7.31
CA HIS A 116 0.71 28.65 -6.76
C HIS A 116 0.73 27.12 -6.59
N ALA A 117 1.56 26.43 -7.38
CA ALA A 117 1.87 25.00 -7.26
C ALA A 117 3.18 24.71 -8.01
N PRO A 118 3.90 23.62 -7.70
CA PRO A 118 5.15 23.25 -8.37
C PRO A 118 4.94 22.83 -9.83
N ASP A 119 5.52 23.56 -10.78
CA ASP A 119 5.72 23.05 -12.14
C ASP A 119 6.98 22.17 -12.19
N ARG A 120 6.80 20.86 -11.97
CA ARG A 120 7.90 19.89 -11.98
C ARG A 120 8.42 19.56 -13.38
N SER A 121 7.98 20.29 -14.41
CA SER A 121 8.55 20.18 -15.75
C SER A 121 9.68 21.17 -16.04
N VAL A 122 9.88 22.15 -15.16
CA VAL A 122 10.91 23.18 -15.26
C VAL A 122 11.84 23.08 -14.05
N PRO A 123 13.18 23.12 -14.22
CA PRO A 123 14.11 23.24 -13.10
C PRO A 123 13.79 24.48 -12.25
N PHE A 124 13.58 24.31 -10.95
CA PHE A 124 13.15 25.42 -10.08
C PHE A 124 14.12 26.60 -10.12
N ALA A 125 15.42 26.34 -10.31
CA ALA A 125 16.42 27.38 -10.47
C ALA A 125 16.12 28.36 -11.62
N GLU A 126 15.60 27.87 -12.76
CA GLU A 126 15.26 28.72 -13.91
C GLU A 126 14.09 29.64 -13.57
N THR A 127 13.04 29.09 -12.97
CA THR A 127 11.88 29.86 -12.49
C THR A 127 12.30 30.92 -11.47
N LEU A 128 13.13 30.54 -10.49
CA LEU A 128 13.55 31.41 -9.40
C LEU A 128 14.48 32.55 -9.87
N GLU A 129 15.29 32.32 -10.90
CA GLU A 129 16.10 33.38 -11.51
C GLU A 129 15.21 34.51 -12.05
N GLU A 130 14.15 34.15 -12.76
CA GLU A 130 13.21 35.11 -13.33
C GLU A 130 12.39 35.80 -12.25
N VAL A 131 11.89 35.05 -11.27
CA VAL A 131 11.20 35.59 -10.09
C VAL A 131 12.08 36.62 -9.38
N ASN A 132 13.39 36.38 -9.26
CA ASN A 132 14.31 37.33 -8.67
C ASN A 132 14.50 38.60 -9.52
N LYS A 133 14.49 38.50 -10.86
CA LYS A 133 14.50 39.67 -11.75
C LYS A 133 13.23 40.51 -11.54
N LEU A 134 12.06 39.88 -11.54
CA LEU A 134 10.77 40.53 -11.30
C LEU A 134 10.71 41.22 -9.92
N HIS A 135 11.29 40.61 -8.88
CA HIS A 135 11.45 41.25 -7.56
C HIS A 135 12.34 42.49 -7.61
N LYS A 136 13.50 42.41 -8.28
CA LYS A 136 14.41 43.56 -8.44
C LYS A 136 13.82 44.68 -9.28
N GLU A 137 12.95 44.35 -10.23
CA GLU A 137 12.14 45.31 -10.98
C GLU A 137 11.02 45.96 -10.13
N GLY A 138 10.83 45.52 -8.88
CA GLY A 138 9.83 46.05 -7.98
C GLY A 138 8.41 45.58 -8.26
N LYS A 139 8.20 44.51 -9.05
CA LYS A 139 6.86 44.01 -9.40
C LYS A 139 6.14 43.32 -8.25
N PHE A 140 6.88 42.84 -7.26
CA PHE A 140 6.30 42.35 -6.01
C PHE A 140 7.25 42.56 -4.83
N VAL A 141 6.73 42.59 -3.60
CA VAL A 141 7.53 42.80 -2.38
C VAL A 141 8.00 41.47 -1.76
N GLN A 142 7.13 40.47 -1.68
CA GLN A 142 7.42 39.18 -1.06
C GLN A 142 7.17 38.01 -2.01
N LEU A 143 8.08 37.04 -2.02
CA LEU A 143 7.87 35.76 -2.69
C LEU A 143 7.12 34.80 -1.77
N GLY A 144 6.07 34.20 -2.30
CA GLY A 144 5.33 33.12 -1.65
C GLY A 144 5.41 31.78 -2.40
N LEU A 145 5.25 30.68 -1.67
CA LEU A 145 5.05 29.34 -2.24
C LEU A 145 3.69 28.79 -1.82
N SER A 146 3.06 27.99 -2.66
CA SER A 146 1.80 27.30 -2.32
C SER A 146 1.83 25.88 -2.89
N ASN A 147 1.36 24.91 -2.09
CA ASN A 147 1.23 23.51 -2.52
C ASN A 147 2.53 22.80 -2.98
N TYR A 148 3.70 23.24 -2.51
CA TYR A 148 4.98 22.53 -2.65
C TYR A 148 5.17 21.53 -1.50
N THR A 149 5.98 20.48 -1.70
CA THR A 149 6.38 19.58 -0.61
C THR A 149 7.46 20.21 0.29
N ALA A 150 7.61 19.70 1.51
CA ALA A 150 8.61 20.18 2.47
C ALA A 150 10.05 20.13 1.93
N PHE A 151 10.42 19.08 1.18
CA PHE A 151 11.77 18.97 0.61
C PHE A 151 12.00 19.93 -0.57
N GLU A 152 10.96 20.20 -1.39
CA GLU A 152 11.05 21.21 -2.46
C GLU A 152 11.19 22.62 -1.88
N VAL A 153 10.52 22.93 -0.77
CA VAL A 153 10.70 24.20 -0.05
C VAL A 153 12.16 24.36 0.42
N ALA A 154 12.74 23.30 0.99
CA ALA A 154 14.14 23.33 1.43
C ALA A 154 15.11 23.54 0.24
N GLU A 155 14.85 22.88 -0.89
CA GLU A 155 15.62 23.07 -2.13
C GLU A 155 15.54 24.53 -2.63
N ILE A 156 14.34 25.09 -2.71
CA ILE A 156 14.11 26.46 -3.20
C ILE A 156 14.80 27.48 -2.28
N VAL A 157 14.61 27.37 -0.96
CA VAL A 157 15.22 28.30 0.00
C VAL A 157 16.74 28.24 -0.08
N THR A 158 17.31 27.03 -0.15
CA THR A 158 18.77 26.84 -0.23
C THR A 158 19.32 27.38 -1.54
N THR A 159 18.61 27.14 -2.65
CA THR A 159 18.95 27.67 -3.98
C THR A 159 18.98 29.19 -3.99
N CYS A 160 17.93 29.84 -3.45
CA CYS A 160 17.88 31.30 -3.38
C CYS A 160 18.97 31.86 -2.46
N ALA A 161 19.21 31.22 -1.31
CA ALA A 161 20.26 31.62 -0.38
C ALA A 161 21.66 31.56 -1.00
N GLU A 162 21.98 30.46 -1.70
CA GLU A 162 23.26 30.25 -2.39
C GLU A 162 23.53 31.32 -3.46
N ARG A 163 22.47 31.80 -4.12
CA ARG A 163 22.57 32.63 -5.34
C ARG A 163 22.25 34.10 -5.07
N GLY A 164 22.02 34.47 -3.80
CA GLY A 164 21.64 35.82 -3.40
C GLY A 164 20.33 36.27 -4.05
N TRP A 165 19.39 35.35 -4.27
CA TRP A 165 18.08 35.65 -4.81
C TRP A 165 17.05 35.88 -3.71
N VAL A 166 15.94 36.54 -4.05
CA VAL A 166 14.79 36.69 -3.15
C VAL A 166 14.34 35.31 -2.63
N ARG A 167 14.23 35.16 -1.32
CA ARG A 167 13.78 33.93 -0.67
C ARG A 167 12.27 33.98 -0.45
N PRO A 168 11.56 32.84 -0.49
CA PRO A 168 10.18 32.82 -0.06
C PRO A 168 10.09 33.14 1.44
N THR A 169 9.14 34.01 1.80
CA THR A 169 8.88 34.43 3.19
C THR A 169 7.53 33.95 3.71
N ILE A 170 6.67 33.44 2.83
CA ILE A 170 5.33 32.99 3.16
C ILE A 170 4.95 31.72 2.39
N PHE A 171 4.25 30.81 3.05
CA PHE A 171 3.76 29.57 2.47
C PHE A 171 2.24 29.47 2.62
N GLN A 172 1.54 29.24 1.52
CA GLN A 172 0.10 29.02 1.50
C GLN A 172 -0.22 27.50 1.47
N ALA A 173 -0.83 26.97 2.52
CA ALA A 173 -1.04 25.52 2.71
C ALA A 173 -2.51 25.14 2.95
N MET A 174 -2.87 23.90 2.60
CA MET A 174 -4.15 23.32 3.01
C MET A 174 -4.07 22.83 4.46
N TYR A 175 -4.94 23.35 5.32
CA TYR A 175 -4.97 22.95 6.73
C TYR A 175 -6.34 23.18 7.37
N ASN A 176 -6.80 22.23 8.17
CA ASN A 176 -8.01 22.32 9.01
C ASN A 176 -8.05 21.14 9.99
N ALA A 177 -9.05 21.12 10.87
CA ALA A 177 -9.16 20.15 11.96
C ALA A 177 -9.16 18.67 11.51
N ILE A 178 -9.53 18.36 10.26
CA ILE A 178 -9.52 16.99 9.68
C ILE A 178 -8.50 16.82 8.54
N THR A 179 -7.65 17.80 8.29
CA THR A 179 -6.62 17.78 7.24
C THR A 179 -5.34 18.39 7.79
N ARG A 180 -4.54 17.59 8.50
CA ARG A 180 -3.37 18.06 9.27
C ARG A 180 -2.01 17.56 8.75
N ASN A 181 -1.94 17.10 7.50
CA ASN A 181 -0.72 16.52 6.91
C ASN A 181 0.50 17.46 6.89
N ILE A 182 0.30 18.77 7.06
CA ILE A 182 1.39 19.75 7.09
C ILE A 182 2.20 19.72 8.39
N GLU A 183 1.64 19.20 9.49
CA GLU A 183 2.22 19.30 10.83
C GLU A 183 3.56 18.58 10.97
N THR A 184 3.70 17.42 10.30
CA THR A 184 4.87 16.55 10.48
C THR A 184 6.14 17.13 9.86
N GLU A 185 6.04 17.74 8.68
CA GLU A 185 7.23 18.12 7.89
C GLU A 185 7.21 19.57 7.42
N LEU A 186 6.08 20.05 6.88
CA LEU A 186 5.98 21.39 6.32
C LEU A 186 6.08 22.46 7.41
N VAL A 187 5.37 22.29 8.53
CA VAL A 187 5.44 23.23 9.66
C VAL A 187 6.90 23.34 10.17
N PRO A 188 7.60 22.25 10.52
CA PRO A 188 9.02 22.31 10.89
C PRO A 188 9.92 23.00 9.86
N VAL A 189 9.74 22.70 8.56
CA VAL A 189 10.53 23.33 7.48
C VAL A 189 10.27 24.84 7.41
N CYS A 190 9.02 25.27 7.47
CA CYS A 190 8.68 26.70 7.46
C CYS A 190 9.27 27.42 8.67
N ARG A 191 9.20 26.83 9.87
CA ARG A 191 9.84 27.41 11.07
C ARG A 191 11.35 27.50 10.92
N ARG A 192 11.99 26.44 10.40
CA ARG A 192 13.46 26.37 10.23
C ARG A 192 14.00 27.50 9.35
N TYR A 193 13.25 27.90 8.32
CA TYR A 193 13.64 28.89 7.33
C TYR A 193 13.01 30.28 7.52
N GLY A 194 12.21 30.46 8.58
CA GLY A 194 11.55 31.73 8.88
C GLY A 194 10.45 32.10 7.89
N ILE A 195 9.69 31.11 7.45
CA ILE A 195 8.58 31.24 6.51
C ILE A 195 7.27 31.24 7.30
N ASP A 196 6.46 32.27 7.10
CA ASP A 196 5.13 32.39 7.69
C ASP A 196 4.16 31.42 7.01
N ILE A 197 3.22 30.83 7.75
CA ILE A 197 2.24 29.89 7.21
C ILE A 197 0.88 30.56 7.15
N VAL A 198 0.29 30.65 5.96
CA VAL A 198 -1.10 31.04 5.78
C VAL A 198 -1.89 29.87 5.25
N ILE A 199 -3.05 29.58 5.81
CA ILE A 199 -3.81 28.38 5.45
C ILE A 199 -5.06 28.69 4.65
N TYR A 200 -5.39 27.80 3.73
CA TYR A 200 -6.67 27.81 3.02
C TYR A 200 -7.49 26.56 3.38
N ASN A 201 -8.78 26.62 3.05
CA ASN A 201 -9.77 25.61 3.43
C ASN A 201 -9.89 25.36 4.95
N PRO A 202 -9.98 26.39 5.81
CA PRO A 202 -10.20 26.20 7.26
C PRO A 202 -11.49 25.40 7.55
N LEU A 203 -12.49 25.51 6.69
CA LEU A 203 -13.78 24.82 6.79
C LEU A 203 -13.87 23.56 5.89
N ALA A 204 -12.74 23.01 5.43
CA ALA A 204 -12.71 21.87 4.50
C ALA A 204 -13.67 22.07 3.32
N GLY A 205 -13.55 23.19 2.60
CA GLY A 205 -14.43 23.50 1.46
C GLY A 205 -15.92 23.72 1.79
N GLY A 206 -16.28 23.86 3.06
CA GLY A 206 -17.66 23.97 3.54
C GLY A 206 -18.22 22.66 4.10
N LEU A 207 -17.39 21.62 4.28
CA LEU A 207 -17.80 20.36 4.91
C LEU A 207 -18.23 20.60 6.37
N PHE A 208 -17.52 21.48 7.09
CA PHE A 208 -17.86 21.93 8.45
C PHE A 208 -19.13 22.79 8.53
N SER A 209 -19.88 22.99 7.45
CA SER A 209 -21.21 23.61 7.58
C SER A 209 -22.28 22.61 8.02
N GLY A 210 -21.96 21.32 8.17
CA GLY A 210 -22.89 20.27 8.59
C GLY A 210 -23.94 19.87 7.55
N LYS A 211 -24.00 20.54 6.38
CA LYS A 211 -25.04 20.31 5.36
C LYS A 211 -24.82 19.06 4.50
N TYR A 212 -23.61 18.50 4.53
CA TYR A 212 -23.23 17.33 3.75
C TYR A 212 -23.09 16.14 4.70
N LYS A 213 -24.02 15.20 4.61
CA LYS A 213 -24.06 14.00 5.48
C LYS A 213 -23.67 12.72 4.76
N THR A 214 -23.68 12.73 3.43
CA THR A 214 -23.39 11.58 2.58
C THR A 214 -22.44 11.99 1.46
N LYS A 215 -21.94 10.99 0.73
CA LYS A 215 -21.11 11.17 -0.48
C LYS A 215 -21.89 11.60 -1.72
N ASP A 216 -23.20 11.76 -1.61
CA ASP A 216 -24.04 12.12 -2.75
C ASP A 216 -23.62 13.49 -3.29
N VAL A 217 -23.61 13.61 -4.62
CA VAL A 217 -23.25 14.89 -5.24
C VAL A 217 -24.36 15.89 -4.95
N PRO A 218 -24.07 16.99 -4.23
CA PRO A 218 -25.10 17.97 -3.90
C PRO A 218 -25.50 18.77 -5.13
N ALA A 219 -26.76 19.23 -5.17
CA ALA A 219 -27.27 20.07 -6.25
C ALA A 219 -26.60 21.47 -6.30
N GLU A 220 -26.19 21.99 -5.14
CA GLU A 220 -25.64 23.34 -4.98
C GLU A 220 -24.41 23.41 -4.05
N GLY A 221 -23.75 24.57 -4.05
CA GLY A 221 -22.56 24.85 -3.24
C GLY A 221 -21.24 24.40 -3.90
N ARG A 222 -20.16 24.43 -3.12
CA ARG A 222 -18.78 24.21 -3.62
C ARG A 222 -18.50 22.78 -4.09
N TYR A 223 -19.31 21.82 -3.65
CA TYR A 223 -19.19 20.41 -4.00
C TYR A 223 -20.11 19.97 -5.15
N SER A 224 -20.96 20.86 -5.69
CA SER A 224 -21.87 20.49 -6.78
C SER A 224 -21.18 20.50 -8.13
N ASP A 225 -21.74 19.77 -9.10
CA ASP A 225 -21.25 19.76 -10.49
C ASP A 225 -21.49 21.08 -11.24
N LYS A 226 -22.35 21.96 -10.71
CA LYS A 226 -22.51 23.32 -11.24
C LYS A 226 -21.25 24.17 -11.02
N HIS A 227 -20.35 23.76 -10.12
CA HIS A 227 -19.11 24.46 -9.87
C HIS A 227 -17.95 23.73 -10.56
N GLY A 228 -17.15 24.43 -11.38
CA GLY A 228 -16.04 23.82 -12.12
C GLY A 228 -14.98 23.12 -11.26
N THR A 229 -14.93 23.43 -9.95
CA THR A 229 -14.05 22.78 -8.97
C THR A 229 -14.74 21.70 -8.12
N GLY A 230 -16.02 21.42 -8.33
CA GLY A 230 -16.83 20.51 -7.48
C GLY A 230 -16.21 19.13 -7.39
N ASN A 231 -15.84 18.55 -8.54
CA ASN A 231 -15.16 17.26 -8.59
C ASN A 231 -13.84 17.24 -7.80
N ASN A 232 -13.02 18.29 -7.91
CA ASN A 232 -11.75 18.39 -7.20
C ASN A 232 -11.95 18.43 -5.67
N TYR A 233 -12.95 19.20 -5.21
CA TYR A 233 -13.28 19.26 -3.78
C TYR A 233 -13.86 17.94 -3.26
N ARG A 234 -14.72 17.25 -4.03
CA ARG A 234 -15.22 15.91 -3.67
C ARG A 234 -14.08 14.89 -3.61
N ASN A 235 -13.16 14.88 -4.57
CA ASN A 235 -11.97 14.02 -4.54
C ASN A 235 -11.09 14.27 -3.30
N ARG A 236 -11.10 15.49 -2.78
CA ARG A 236 -10.35 15.87 -1.58
C ARG A 236 -11.05 15.47 -0.29
N TYR A 237 -12.36 15.71 -0.18
CA TYR A 237 -13.07 15.64 1.10
C TYR A 237 -14.20 14.60 1.20
N PHE A 238 -14.77 14.10 0.10
CA PHE A 238 -15.87 13.12 0.13
C PHE A 238 -15.33 11.68 0.31
N ARG A 239 -14.74 11.45 1.48
CA ARG A 239 -14.22 10.16 1.94
C ARG A 239 -15.09 9.67 3.10
N ASP A 240 -15.32 8.35 3.22
CA ASP A 240 -16.14 7.81 4.33
C ASP A 240 -15.59 8.28 5.68
N ALA A 241 -14.26 8.20 5.82
CA ALA A 241 -13.55 8.64 7.01
C ALA A 241 -13.80 10.12 7.39
N ASN A 242 -14.07 11.01 6.43
CA ASN A 242 -14.35 12.42 6.74
C ASN A 242 -15.79 12.61 7.22
N PHE A 243 -16.75 11.81 6.74
CA PHE A 243 -18.12 11.82 7.24
C PHE A 243 -18.21 11.14 8.61
N GLU A 244 -17.44 10.06 8.82
CA GLU A 244 -17.27 9.43 10.13
C GLU A 244 -16.64 10.41 11.13
N ALA A 245 -15.56 11.09 10.74
CA ALA A 245 -14.95 12.16 11.53
C ALA A 245 -15.97 13.26 11.91
N LEU A 246 -16.85 13.68 11.00
CA LEU A 246 -17.94 14.62 11.34
C LEU A 246 -18.96 14.03 12.32
N SER A 247 -19.34 12.76 12.15
CA SER A 247 -20.30 12.09 13.05
C SER A 247 -19.80 11.96 14.48
N LEU A 248 -18.48 11.95 14.69
CA LEU A 248 -17.86 12.01 16.02
C LEU A 248 -17.88 13.42 16.61
N ILE A 249 -17.65 14.45 15.78
CA ILE A 249 -17.56 15.85 16.22
C ILE A 249 -18.94 16.42 16.55
N GLU A 250 -19.94 16.15 15.71
CA GLU A 250 -21.26 16.80 15.76
C GLU A 250 -21.95 16.71 17.13
N PRO A 251 -22.13 15.52 17.75
CA PRO A 251 -22.84 15.41 19.03
C PRO A 251 -22.13 16.16 20.17
N VAL A 252 -20.78 16.19 20.15
CA VAL A 252 -19.98 16.87 21.17
C VAL A 252 -20.07 18.38 21.00
N VAL A 253 -20.00 18.88 19.77
CA VAL A 253 -20.16 20.29 19.44
C VAL A 253 -21.56 20.80 19.82
N GLU A 254 -22.61 20.03 19.53
CA GLU A 254 -23.99 20.36 19.87
C GLU A 254 -24.22 20.41 21.38
N LYS A 255 -23.64 19.48 22.15
CA LYS A 255 -23.70 19.47 23.62
C LYS A 255 -23.19 20.77 24.24
N HIS A 256 -22.20 21.41 23.62
CA HIS A 256 -21.63 22.69 24.08
C HIS A 256 -22.30 23.92 23.46
N GLY A 257 -23.39 23.74 22.71
CA GLY A 257 -24.12 24.84 22.05
C GLY A 257 -23.31 25.56 20.97
N LEU A 258 -22.31 24.89 20.40
CA LEU A 258 -21.43 25.43 19.36
C LEU A 258 -21.92 25.01 17.97
N THR A 259 -21.56 25.77 16.94
CA THR A 259 -21.73 25.32 15.54
C THR A 259 -20.44 24.65 15.04
N LEU A 260 -20.55 23.77 14.04
CA LEU A 260 -19.37 23.16 13.41
C LEU A 260 -18.46 24.21 12.73
N ILE A 261 -19.04 25.27 12.16
CA ILE A 261 -18.30 26.38 11.53
C ILE A 261 -17.47 27.11 12.58
N GLU A 262 -18.13 27.53 13.66
CA GLU A 262 -17.49 28.18 14.80
C GLU A 262 -16.37 27.30 15.37
N THR A 263 -16.65 26.00 15.52
CA THR A 263 -15.69 25.02 16.03
C THR A 263 -14.45 24.94 15.14
N ALA A 264 -14.63 24.78 13.82
CA ALA A 264 -13.50 24.69 12.90
C ALA A 264 -12.62 25.96 12.89
N LEU A 265 -13.23 27.15 12.93
CA LEU A 265 -12.51 28.42 12.94
C LEU A 265 -11.74 28.64 14.25
N ARG A 266 -12.39 28.39 15.39
CA ARG A 266 -11.74 28.51 16.71
C ARG A 266 -10.64 27.46 16.89
N TRP A 267 -10.80 26.26 16.32
CA TRP A 267 -9.73 25.25 16.31
C TRP A 267 -8.50 25.74 15.53
N VAL A 268 -8.69 26.30 14.32
CA VAL A 268 -7.57 26.84 13.53
C VAL A 268 -6.81 27.92 14.31
N ARG A 269 -7.52 28.82 15.00
CA ARG A 269 -6.88 29.88 15.78
C ARG A 269 -6.14 29.37 17.02
N HIS A 270 -6.81 28.58 17.86
CA HIS A 270 -6.34 28.32 19.23
C HIS A 270 -5.67 26.97 19.43
N HIS A 271 -5.94 26.00 18.57
CA HIS A 271 -5.64 24.59 18.81
C HIS A 271 -4.83 23.93 17.70
N SER A 272 -4.45 24.71 16.68
CA SER A 272 -3.69 24.25 15.53
C SER A 272 -2.19 24.52 15.70
N ALA A 273 -1.37 24.03 14.77
CA ALA A 273 0.07 24.27 14.75
C ALA A 273 0.46 25.70 14.29
N LEU A 274 -0.53 26.56 14.01
CA LEU A 274 -0.30 27.96 13.61
C LEU A 274 0.02 28.83 14.82
N LYS A 275 0.96 29.76 14.62
CA LYS A 275 1.29 30.84 15.55
C LYS A 275 0.59 32.11 15.07
N MET A 276 -0.68 32.27 15.46
CA MET A 276 -1.52 33.41 15.06
C MET A 276 -1.59 34.53 16.10
N ASP A 277 -1.18 34.26 17.35
CA ASP A 277 -1.19 35.24 18.45
C ASP A 277 0.23 35.70 18.82
N GLY A 278 0.33 36.83 19.54
CA GLY A 278 1.59 37.36 20.07
C GLY A 278 2.58 37.77 18.99
N GLU A 279 3.78 37.18 19.00
CA GLU A 279 4.82 37.39 17.97
C GLU A 279 4.63 36.50 16.72
N GLY A 280 3.58 35.68 16.69
CA GLY A 280 3.24 34.83 15.56
C GLY A 280 2.79 35.65 14.34
N ARG A 281 3.15 35.19 13.14
CA ARG A 281 2.79 35.84 11.86
C ARG A 281 2.00 34.94 10.91
N ASP A 282 1.57 33.78 11.40
CA ASP A 282 0.74 32.88 10.62
C ASP A 282 -0.67 33.41 10.49
N GLY A 283 -1.39 32.96 9.46
CA GLY A 283 -2.73 33.46 9.18
C GLY A 283 -3.70 32.44 8.62
N VAL A 284 -4.97 32.84 8.56
CA VAL A 284 -6.07 32.06 8.00
C VAL A 284 -6.70 32.81 6.85
N ILE A 285 -6.86 32.13 5.70
CA ILE A 285 -7.57 32.65 4.54
C ILE A 285 -9.04 32.21 4.65
N VAL A 286 -9.92 33.18 4.87
CA VAL A 286 -11.35 32.97 4.98
C VAL A 286 -12.01 33.16 3.62
N GLY A 287 -12.66 32.10 3.13
CA GLY A 287 -13.45 32.16 1.89
C GLY A 287 -14.93 32.23 2.20
N VAL A 288 -15.65 33.13 1.53
CA VAL A 288 -17.09 33.39 1.76
C VAL A 288 -17.85 33.40 0.44
N SER A 289 -19.14 33.04 0.48
CA SER A 289 -20.05 33.14 -0.66
C SER A 289 -21.17 34.17 -0.46
N SER A 290 -21.18 34.88 0.66
CA SER A 290 -22.13 35.97 0.95
C SER A 290 -21.56 36.87 2.05
N PHE A 291 -22.06 38.11 2.13
CA PHE A 291 -21.70 39.03 3.21
C PHE A 291 -21.96 38.46 4.62
N GLY A 292 -23.10 37.77 4.83
CA GLY A 292 -23.43 37.20 6.14
C GLY A 292 -22.46 36.11 6.62
N GLN A 293 -21.86 35.34 5.70
CA GLN A 293 -20.81 34.39 6.06
C GLN A 293 -19.53 35.10 6.49
N LEU A 294 -19.18 36.24 5.88
CA LEU A 294 -18.04 37.04 6.31
C LEU A 294 -18.24 37.53 7.74
N GLU A 295 -19.41 38.11 8.02
CA GLU A 295 -19.77 38.61 9.34
C GLU A 295 -19.64 37.53 10.42
N SER A 296 -20.25 36.35 10.18
CA SER A 296 -20.19 35.23 11.12
C SER A 296 -18.77 34.69 11.30
N ASN A 297 -18.03 34.49 10.21
CA ASN A 297 -16.70 33.88 10.28
C ASN A 297 -15.70 34.76 11.03
N LEU A 298 -15.72 36.08 10.81
CA LEU A 298 -14.83 37.00 11.54
C LEU A 298 -15.17 37.04 13.03
N LYS A 299 -16.47 37.05 13.36
CA LYS A 299 -16.92 36.97 14.75
C LYS A 299 -16.47 35.69 15.44
N ASP A 300 -16.58 34.54 14.77
CA ASP A 300 -16.17 33.25 15.32
C ASP A 300 -14.65 33.14 15.53
N LEU A 301 -13.86 33.69 14.59
CA LEU A 301 -12.40 33.76 14.73
C LEU A 301 -11.97 34.62 15.93
N GLN A 302 -12.75 35.63 16.31
CA GLN A 302 -12.43 36.48 17.47
C GLN A 302 -12.75 35.83 18.82
N LYS A 303 -13.57 34.76 18.87
CA LYS A 303 -13.92 34.04 20.10
C LYS A 303 -12.70 33.31 20.70
N GLY A 304 -12.80 32.99 22.00
CA GLY A 304 -11.76 32.28 22.75
C GLY A 304 -11.61 30.79 22.41
N PRO A 305 -10.73 30.07 23.12
CA PRO A 305 -10.44 28.65 22.87
C PRO A 305 -11.68 27.77 23.05
N LEU A 306 -11.72 26.64 22.34
CA LEU A 306 -12.75 25.61 22.49
C LEU A 306 -12.63 24.85 23.83
N PRO A 307 -13.74 24.30 24.37
CA PRO A 307 -13.70 23.36 25.50
C PRO A 307 -12.85 22.13 25.18
N ASP A 308 -12.14 21.60 26.19
CA ASP A 308 -11.22 20.45 26.02
C ASP A 308 -11.92 19.21 25.44
N GLU A 309 -13.17 18.96 25.82
CA GLU A 309 -13.97 17.84 25.28
C GLU A 309 -14.16 17.96 23.76
N VAL A 310 -14.38 19.17 23.25
CA VAL A 310 -14.51 19.43 21.81
C VAL A 310 -13.16 19.28 21.10
N VAL A 311 -12.06 19.75 21.72
CA VAL A 311 -10.71 19.59 21.16
C VAL A 311 -10.34 18.11 21.05
N LYS A 312 -10.61 17.33 22.09
CA LYS A 312 -10.38 15.87 22.09
C LYS A 312 -11.17 15.19 20.98
N ALA A 313 -12.44 15.53 20.80
CA ALA A 313 -13.25 14.99 19.70
C ALA A 313 -12.68 15.33 18.32
N LEU A 314 -12.14 16.54 18.12
CA LEU A 314 -11.49 16.94 16.87
C LEU A 314 -10.18 16.18 16.63
N ASP A 315 -9.42 15.87 17.68
CA ASP A 315 -8.19 15.09 17.61
C ASP A 315 -8.48 13.63 17.28
N GLU A 316 -9.50 13.04 17.90
CA GLU A 316 -10.03 11.71 17.57
C GLU A 316 -10.53 11.66 16.13
N ALA A 317 -11.25 12.69 15.68
CA ALA A 317 -11.76 12.79 14.31
C ALA A 317 -10.63 12.93 13.27
N TRP A 318 -9.56 13.69 13.58
CA TRP A 318 -8.34 13.66 12.76
C TRP A 318 -7.72 12.26 12.74
N MET A 319 -7.73 11.60 13.89
CA MET A 319 -7.33 10.20 14.07
C MET A 319 -8.33 9.19 13.49
N VAL A 320 -9.45 9.60 12.89
CA VAL A 320 -10.16 8.84 11.85
C VAL A 320 -9.62 9.21 10.47
N ALA A 321 -9.71 10.49 10.08
CA ALA A 321 -9.50 10.99 8.71
C ALA A 321 -8.07 10.83 8.14
N LYS A 322 -7.04 10.82 9.00
CA LYS A 322 -5.61 10.85 8.65
C LYS A 322 -5.18 9.90 7.51
N PRO A 323 -5.58 8.61 7.45
CA PRO A 323 -5.13 7.69 6.40
C PRO A 323 -5.63 8.03 4.99
N TYR A 324 -6.72 8.79 4.90
CA TYR A 324 -7.38 9.15 3.63
C TYR A 324 -7.29 10.64 3.32
N SER A 325 -6.60 11.40 4.18
CA SER A 325 -6.48 12.84 4.03
C SER A 325 -5.68 13.19 2.78
N ALA A 326 -6.09 14.26 2.11
CA ALA A 326 -5.47 14.70 0.87
C ALA A 326 -4.07 15.27 1.13
N ASN A 327 -3.17 15.07 0.16
CA ASN A 327 -1.85 15.67 0.19
C ASN A 327 -1.96 17.21 0.20
N TYR A 328 -1.09 17.86 0.97
CA TYR A 328 -1.01 19.33 1.03
C TYR A 328 -0.33 19.94 -0.20
N TRP A 329 0.42 19.14 -0.97
CA TRP A 329 1.01 19.54 -2.23
C TRP A 329 0.11 19.18 -3.42
N HIS A 330 0.27 19.90 -4.52
CA HIS A 330 -0.49 19.66 -5.75
C HIS A 330 0.40 19.06 -6.83
N LEU A 331 -0.25 18.49 -7.85
CA LEU A 331 0.35 17.81 -8.99
C LEU A 331 1.18 16.57 -8.60
N ASP A 332 1.43 15.70 -9.56
CA ASP A 332 2.20 14.48 -9.32
C ASP A 332 3.66 14.83 -8.98
N LEU A 333 4.27 14.08 -8.06
CA LEU A 333 5.71 14.16 -7.74
C LEU A 333 6.53 13.49 -8.85
N LYS A 334 6.49 14.09 -10.05
CA LYS A 334 7.18 13.61 -11.24
C LYS A 334 7.91 14.76 -11.92
N TYR A 335 9.24 14.73 -11.83
CA TYR A 335 10.11 15.66 -12.55
C TYR A 335 10.30 15.18 -14.00
N THR A 336 10.17 16.08 -14.97
CA THR A 336 10.35 15.74 -16.40
C THR A 336 11.70 16.22 -16.97
N TYR A 337 12.59 16.70 -16.11
CA TYR A 337 13.96 17.06 -16.42
C TYR A 337 14.95 16.21 -15.58
N ASP A 338 16.22 16.20 -15.96
CA ASP A 338 17.25 15.53 -15.17
C ASP A 338 17.55 16.33 -13.89
N THR A 339 16.99 15.86 -12.77
CA THR A 339 17.19 16.48 -11.45
C THR A 339 18.65 16.45 -10.99
N GLN A 340 19.43 15.42 -11.33
CA GLN A 340 20.83 15.35 -10.91
C GLN A 340 21.67 16.36 -11.68
N GLU A 341 21.40 16.49 -12.98
CA GLU A 341 22.03 17.53 -13.79
C GLU A 341 21.64 18.92 -13.28
N ALA A 342 20.34 19.18 -13.05
CA ALA A 342 19.87 20.48 -12.60
C ALA A 342 20.42 20.90 -11.23
N LEU A 343 20.58 19.95 -10.29
CA LEU A 343 21.01 20.22 -8.93
C LEU A 343 22.53 20.21 -8.75
N PHE A 344 23.24 19.30 -9.42
CA PHE A 344 24.64 19.00 -9.12
C PHE A 344 25.62 19.28 -10.25
N LYS A 345 25.17 19.68 -11.45
CA LYS A 345 26.10 20.04 -12.53
C LYS A 345 26.95 21.24 -12.07
N PRO A 346 28.29 21.14 -12.11
CA PRO A 346 29.15 22.24 -11.72
C PRO A 346 28.87 23.42 -12.65
N LYS A 347 28.32 24.48 -12.07
CA LYS A 347 28.19 25.79 -12.70
C LYS A 347 29.62 26.23 -13.11
N PRO A 348 29.84 26.79 -14.31
CA PRO A 348 31.10 27.45 -14.59
C PRO A 348 31.34 28.51 -13.50
N LYS A 349 32.55 28.54 -12.94
CA LYS A 349 32.94 29.58 -11.98
C LYS A 349 32.74 30.92 -12.70
N VAL A 350 31.76 31.70 -12.24
CA VAL A 350 31.70 33.12 -12.58
C VAL A 350 33.00 33.71 -12.07
N THR A 351 33.94 33.98 -12.97
CA THR A 351 35.16 34.71 -12.67
C THR A 351 34.73 36.04 -12.07
N SER A 352 35.17 36.27 -10.83
CA SER A 352 34.90 37.45 -10.03
C SER A 352 35.07 38.74 -10.85
N TRP A 353 34.08 39.62 -10.72
CA TRP A 353 34.05 41.09 -10.78
C TRP A 353 35.41 41.87 -10.81
N LEU A 354 36.29 41.54 -11.76
CA LEU A 354 37.52 42.28 -12.10
C LEU A 354 37.82 42.24 -13.61
N GLY A 355 37.10 41.43 -14.40
CA GLY A 355 37.33 41.29 -15.86
C GLY A 355 36.64 42.36 -16.73
N ASP A 356 35.55 42.97 -16.25
CA ASP A 356 34.71 43.86 -17.06
C ASP A 356 35.23 45.30 -17.19
N ILE A 357 36.36 45.62 -16.52
CA ILE A 357 37.03 46.94 -16.64
C ILE A 357 38.13 46.94 -17.73
N VAL A 358 38.56 45.77 -18.22
CA VAL A 358 39.69 45.68 -19.17
C VAL A 358 39.23 45.40 -20.61
N ALA A 359 37.95 45.11 -20.83
CA ALA A 359 37.41 44.70 -22.14
C ALA A 359 36.81 45.84 -22.98
N SER A 360 37.06 47.12 -22.66
CA SER A 360 36.64 48.26 -23.50
C SER A 360 37.69 48.74 -24.51
N ASP A 361 38.94 48.26 -24.45
CA ASP A 361 40.04 48.87 -25.21
C ASP A 361 40.60 48.06 -26.38
N ASN A 362 40.11 46.84 -26.65
CA ASN A 362 40.65 45.99 -27.72
C ASN A 362 39.60 45.51 -28.73
N ILE A 363 38.66 46.38 -29.12
CA ILE A 363 37.94 46.21 -30.38
C ILE A 363 38.73 46.93 -31.47
N LYS A 364 39.75 46.25 -31.99
CA LYS A 364 40.29 46.46 -33.33
C LYS A 364 41.25 45.33 -33.65
N LEU A 365 41.06 44.77 -34.84
CA LEU A 365 41.93 43.85 -35.58
C LEU A 365 41.40 42.41 -35.67
N GLU A 366 40.90 42.15 -36.88
CA GLU A 366 41.17 40.96 -37.69
C GLU A 366 40.23 39.76 -37.53
N GLU A 367 39.13 39.88 -38.28
CA GLU A 367 38.78 38.87 -39.29
C GLU A 367 40.03 38.33 -39.99
N SER A 368 40.29 37.02 -39.89
CA SER A 368 40.59 36.16 -41.05
C SER A 368 41.01 34.74 -40.64
N ARG A 369 40.54 33.80 -41.46
CA ARG A 369 41.07 32.44 -41.76
C ARG A 369 40.51 31.22 -41.02
N GLU A 370 39.79 30.47 -41.86
CA GLU A 370 39.43 29.05 -41.77
C GLU A 370 40.63 28.08 -41.86
N ALA A 371 40.33 26.85 -41.39
CA ALA A 371 40.72 25.54 -41.96
C ALA A 371 42.05 24.83 -41.59
N ARG A 372 41.90 23.81 -40.70
CA ARG A 372 42.44 22.40 -40.70
C ARG A 372 43.98 22.15 -40.67
N PRO A 373 44.47 20.89 -40.50
CA PRO A 373 44.37 20.01 -39.34
C PRO A 373 45.73 19.35 -38.92
N ASP A 374 45.72 18.62 -37.80
CA ASP A 374 46.52 17.42 -37.46
C ASP A 374 48.07 17.41 -37.34
N LEU A 375 48.47 16.97 -36.14
CA LEU A 375 49.51 15.97 -35.78
C LEU A 375 50.96 16.38 -35.48
N ALA A 376 51.35 15.92 -34.26
CA ALA A 376 52.62 15.31 -33.83
C ALA A 376 53.72 16.17 -33.17
N ARG A 377 53.94 15.88 -31.86
CA ARG A 377 55.20 15.52 -31.14
C ARG A 377 56.50 16.20 -31.64
N THR A 378 57.42 16.77 -30.85
CA THR A 378 57.92 16.54 -29.46
C THR A 378 59.08 17.53 -29.21
N SER A 379 59.40 17.83 -27.94
CA SER A 379 60.72 18.20 -27.32
C SER A 379 60.61 19.44 -26.39
N LEU A 380 60.80 19.23 -25.06
CA LEU A 380 62.01 19.51 -24.23
C LEU A 380 62.19 21.03 -23.98
N ASP A 381 61.79 21.55 -22.82
CA ASP A 381 62.51 21.61 -21.50
C ASP A 381 63.20 22.96 -21.30
N SER A 382 62.76 23.72 -20.28
CA SER A 382 63.58 24.40 -19.24
C SER A 382 62.79 25.49 -18.50
N ASP A 383 62.26 25.08 -17.34
CA ASP A 383 62.34 25.66 -15.98
C ASP A 383 62.22 27.17 -15.64
N ASP A 384 61.68 27.33 -14.41
CA ASP A 384 61.55 28.48 -13.49
C ASP A 384 60.28 29.34 -13.62
N GLU A 385 59.39 29.50 -12.63
CA GLU A 385 59.43 29.22 -11.18
C GLU A 385 57.99 29.33 -10.57
N MET A 386 57.79 28.76 -9.36
CA MET A 386 56.78 29.09 -8.32
C MET A 386 55.41 28.36 -8.22
N ALA A 387 55.43 27.27 -7.42
CA ALA A 387 54.56 26.91 -6.28
C ALA A 387 53.03 26.69 -6.42
N LEU A 388 52.59 25.43 -6.31
CA LEU A 388 51.85 24.86 -5.13
C LEU A 388 51.32 23.43 -5.40
N ASN A 389 51.61 22.55 -4.44
CA ASN A 389 51.42 21.09 -4.44
C ASN A 389 49.96 20.61 -4.54
N ARG A 390 49.72 19.64 -5.45
CA ARG A 390 48.67 18.60 -5.35
C ARG A 390 49.31 17.24 -5.69
N PRO A 391 49.03 16.16 -4.94
CA PRO A 391 49.15 14.81 -5.45
C PRO A 391 47.77 14.19 -5.80
N PRO A 392 47.70 13.27 -6.78
CA PRO A 392 46.47 12.74 -7.35
C PRO A 392 45.95 11.46 -6.66
N MET A 393 44.67 11.16 -6.88
CA MET A 393 43.97 9.95 -6.44
C MET A 393 44.51 8.68 -7.11
N HIS A 394 45.13 7.79 -6.33
CA HIS A 394 45.15 6.35 -6.59
C HIS A 394 44.15 5.65 -5.65
N ARG A 395 43.22 4.87 -6.22
CA ARG A 395 42.46 3.83 -5.50
C ARG A 395 43.39 2.65 -5.19
N PRO A 396 43.28 2.08 -3.98
CA PRO A 396 43.13 0.63 -3.88
C PRO A 396 41.83 0.24 -3.16
N ASN A 397 41.26 -0.86 -3.65
CA ASN A 397 40.28 -1.69 -2.96
C ASN A 397 40.84 -2.10 -1.59
N ASP A 398 40.09 -1.89 -0.51
CA ASP A 398 40.02 -2.87 0.57
C ASP A 398 38.80 -2.63 1.47
N GLY A 399 38.06 -3.71 1.71
CA GLY A 399 36.83 -3.71 2.47
C GLY A 399 37.10 -3.66 3.97
N ARG A 400 36.54 -2.64 4.65
CA ARG A 400 35.86 -2.73 5.95
C ARG A 400 35.55 -1.32 6.47
N SER A 401 34.46 -1.24 7.25
CA SER A 401 34.11 -0.20 8.25
C SER A 401 33.35 1.06 7.80
N GLN A 402 32.10 1.15 8.25
CA GLN A 402 31.39 2.39 8.56
C GLN A 402 30.68 2.18 9.91
N GLN A 403 31.38 2.53 11.00
CA GLN A 403 30.79 3.02 12.24
C GLN A 403 31.21 4.50 12.34
N PRO A 404 30.35 5.44 12.79
CA PRO A 404 30.75 6.83 12.94
C PRO A 404 31.50 7.05 14.26
N LEU A 405 32.73 7.56 14.17
CA LEU A 405 33.49 8.10 15.30
C LEU A 405 33.09 9.56 15.53
N LEU A 406 32.57 9.84 16.74
CA LEU A 406 32.48 11.18 17.32
C LEU A 406 33.89 11.68 17.67
N LYS A 407 34.12 12.98 17.49
CA LYS A 407 35.37 13.67 17.79
C LYS A 407 35.38 14.05 19.28
N ASP A 408 36.36 13.54 20.02
CA ASP A 408 36.73 13.98 21.37
C ASP A 408 37.63 15.21 21.28
N ASP A 409 37.32 16.26 22.05
CA ASP A 409 38.25 17.34 22.41
C ASP A 409 38.57 17.20 23.91
N HIS A 410 39.88 17.20 24.23
CA HIS A 410 40.40 16.98 25.58
C HIS A 410 40.84 18.29 26.27
N SER A 411 40.32 18.48 27.49
CA SER A 411 41.02 18.94 28.71
C SER A 411 41.21 20.46 28.97
N PRO A 412 41.35 20.93 30.25
CA PRO A 412 41.68 20.16 31.46
C PRO A 412 40.82 20.41 32.72
N ARG A 413 40.97 19.46 33.66
CA ARG A 413 40.47 19.44 35.04
C ARG A 413 41.04 20.59 35.88
N LEU A 414 40.24 21.13 36.81
CA LEU A 414 40.70 21.71 38.08
C LEU A 414 39.69 21.43 39.19
N ASP A 415 40.25 21.22 40.38
CA ASP A 415 39.69 20.72 41.63
C ASP A 415 38.77 21.68 42.39
N ARG A 416 37.90 21.04 43.21
CA ARG A 416 37.38 21.43 44.54
C ARG A 416 37.43 22.90 44.99
N SER A 417 36.25 23.41 45.38
CA SER A 417 36.09 24.01 46.72
C SER A 417 34.63 23.96 47.20
N SER A 418 34.48 23.51 48.45
CA SER A 418 33.32 23.55 49.35
C SER A 418 32.57 24.89 49.38
N PHE A 419 31.24 24.86 49.59
CA PHE A 419 30.58 25.41 50.79
C PHE A 419 29.07 25.09 50.78
N SER A 420 28.60 24.69 51.96
CA SER A 420 27.23 24.36 52.34
C SER A 420 26.33 25.60 52.51
N HIS A 421 25.08 25.55 52.06
CA HIS A 421 23.89 25.63 52.94
C HIS A 421 22.58 25.57 52.14
N ASP A 422 21.66 24.78 52.68
CA ASP A 422 20.18 24.85 52.66
C ASP A 422 19.49 25.80 51.69
N THR A 423 18.59 25.25 50.86
CA THR A 423 17.15 25.59 50.89
C THR A 423 16.34 24.72 49.92
N GLU A 424 15.28 24.12 50.47
CA GLU A 424 14.00 23.72 49.85
C GLU A 424 13.98 22.79 48.62
N HIS A 425 13.59 21.54 48.91
CA HIS A 425 13.17 20.53 47.93
C HIS A 425 11.94 20.99 47.12
N ARG A 426 12.15 21.29 45.83
CA ARG A 426 11.16 21.01 44.77
C ARG A 426 11.61 19.74 44.02
N PRO A 427 10.82 18.65 43.98
CA PRO A 427 11.14 17.53 43.09
C PRO A 427 10.85 17.95 41.64
N MET A 428 11.90 18.10 40.84
CA MET A 428 11.80 18.06 39.38
C MET A 428 11.43 16.64 38.95
N LEU A 429 10.13 16.42 38.70
CA LEU A 429 9.63 15.24 37.99
C LEU A 429 10.04 15.34 36.52
N HIS A 430 11.16 14.75 36.14
CA HIS A 430 11.40 14.35 34.75
C HIS A 430 10.51 13.15 34.42
N HIS A 431 9.24 13.40 34.09
CA HIS A 431 8.45 12.45 33.30
C HIS A 431 8.77 12.69 31.83
N THR A 432 9.72 11.92 31.28
CA THR A 432 9.74 11.64 29.85
C THR A 432 8.47 10.87 29.49
N ARG A 433 7.40 11.59 29.12
CA ARG A 433 6.23 11.00 28.46
C ARG A 433 6.68 10.43 27.11
N ARG A 434 6.82 9.10 27.04
CA ARG A 434 6.72 8.39 25.76
C ARG A 434 5.33 8.69 25.18
N PRO A 435 5.19 9.10 23.92
CA PRO A 435 3.88 9.24 23.32
C PRO A 435 3.30 7.84 23.12
N THR A 436 2.32 7.47 23.94
CA THR A 436 1.43 6.33 23.71
C THR A 436 0.60 6.65 22.48
N ILE A 437 0.88 5.96 21.39
CA ILE A 437 0.05 5.94 20.19
C ILE A 437 -1.26 5.25 20.60
N GLN A 438 -2.30 6.03 20.88
CA GLN A 438 -3.66 5.47 20.95
C GLN A 438 -4.00 4.93 19.55
N SER A 439 -3.97 3.61 19.40
CA SER A 439 -4.34 2.91 18.18
C SER A 439 -5.85 3.02 17.96
N ARG A 440 -6.22 3.54 16.80
CA ARG A 440 -7.56 4.03 16.47
C ARG A 440 -8.31 3.09 15.54
N ASN A 441 -9.32 2.43 16.08
CA ASN A 441 -10.22 1.46 15.44
C ASN A 441 -9.52 0.26 14.77
N SER A 442 -8.74 -0.49 15.57
CA SER A 442 -8.28 -1.86 15.24
C SER A 442 -9.44 -2.75 14.75
N GLU A 443 -10.64 -2.58 15.33
CA GLU A 443 -11.79 -3.46 15.08
C GLU A 443 -12.37 -3.36 13.66
N TYR A 444 -12.58 -2.15 13.12
CA TYR A 444 -13.15 -1.96 11.78
C TYR A 444 -12.16 -2.40 10.69
N ASP A 445 -10.89 -2.02 10.83
CA ASP A 445 -9.82 -2.40 9.90
C ASP A 445 -9.57 -3.93 9.93
N ALA A 446 -9.60 -4.55 11.12
CA ALA A 446 -9.50 -6.00 11.27
C ALA A 446 -10.73 -6.74 10.70
N ALA A 447 -11.94 -6.22 10.90
CA ALA A 447 -13.17 -6.80 10.36
C ALA A 447 -13.19 -6.76 8.83
N GLN A 448 -12.80 -5.62 8.24
CA GLN A 448 -12.72 -5.47 6.78
C GLN A 448 -11.60 -6.32 6.18
N ALA A 449 -10.45 -6.41 6.84
CA ALA A 449 -9.34 -7.30 6.44
C ALA A 449 -9.77 -8.77 6.48
N THR A 450 -10.49 -9.18 7.52
CA THR A 450 -11.04 -10.54 7.68
C THR A 450 -12.04 -10.85 6.57
N ARG A 451 -13.00 -9.95 6.30
CA ARG A 451 -13.98 -10.14 5.21
C ARG A 451 -13.28 -10.31 3.86
N LYS A 452 -12.28 -9.49 3.58
CA LYS A 452 -11.50 -9.56 2.34
C LYS A 452 -10.70 -10.87 2.22
N LYS A 453 -10.11 -11.34 3.33
CA LYS A 453 -9.41 -12.64 3.42
C LYS A 453 -10.34 -13.79 3.01
N TYR A 454 -11.56 -13.85 3.55
CA TYR A 454 -12.52 -14.92 3.24
C TYR A 454 -13.12 -14.84 1.84
N ILE A 455 -13.36 -13.64 1.29
CA ILE A 455 -13.81 -13.49 -0.11
C ILE A 455 -12.76 -14.04 -1.07
N ILE A 456 -11.48 -13.73 -0.82
CA ILE A 456 -10.38 -14.25 -1.63
C ILE A 456 -10.26 -15.77 -1.46
N ALA A 457 -10.32 -16.27 -0.22
CA ALA A 457 -10.29 -17.70 0.07
C ALA A 457 -11.43 -18.47 -0.62
N ALA A 458 -12.66 -17.95 -0.60
CA ALA A 458 -13.81 -18.54 -1.29
C ALA A 458 -13.61 -18.58 -2.82
N GLY A 459 -13.04 -17.53 -3.40
CA GLY A 459 -12.67 -17.50 -4.82
C GLY A 459 -11.65 -18.59 -5.18
N PHE A 460 -10.61 -18.77 -4.36
CA PHE A 460 -9.62 -19.84 -4.55
C PHE A 460 -10.20 -21.23 -4.29
N LEU A 461 -11.13 -21.38 -3.35
CA LEU A 461 -11.85 -22.64 -3.13
C LEU A 461 -12.65 -23.05 -4.38
N LEU A 462 -13.42 -22.13 -4.96
CA LEU A 462 -14.16 -22.42 -6.20
C LEU A 462 -13.22 -22.78 -7.35
N LEU A 463 -12.11 -22.05 -7.50
CA LEU A 463 -11.09 -22.34 -8.50
C LEU A 463 -10.44 -23.71 -8.28
N SER A 464 -10.14 -24.08 -7.03
CA SER A 464 -9.58 -25.40 -6.72
C SER A 464 -10.58 -26.51 -7.03
N LEU A 465 -11.84 -26.37 -6.60
CA LEU A 465 -12.87 -27.38 -6.83
C LEU A 465 -13.11 -27.61 -8.33
N ALA A 466 -13.25 -26.54 -9.11
CA ALA A 466 -13.42 -26.63 -10.56
C ALA A 466 -12.20 -27.29 -11.24
N SER A 467 -10.98 -26.90 -10.85
CA SER A 467 -9.76 -27.47 -11.41
C SER A 467 -9.59 -28.95 -11.07
N PHE A 468 -9.97 -29.36 -9.86
CA PHE A 468 -9.94 -30.76 -9.44
C PHE A 468 -10.90 -31.62 -10.24
N VAL A 469 -12.12 -31.11 -10.51
CA VAL A 469 -13.09 -31.83 -11.35
C VAL A 469 -12.52 -32.02 -12.77
N VAL A 470 -11.95 -30.96 -13.37
CA VAL A 470 -11.30 -31.07 -14.69
C VAL A 470 -10.15 -32.09 -14.67
N GLN A 471 -9.32 -32.07 -13.63
CA GLN A 471 -8.24 -33.04 -13.46
C GLN A 471 -8.77 -34.48 -13.36
N THR A 472 -9.86 -34.69 -12.60
CA THR A 472 -10.45 -36.02 -12.40
C THR A 472 -11.08 -36.56 -13.69
N GLU A 473 -11.80 -35.72 -14.43
CA GLU A 473 -12.41 -36.07 -15.71
C GLU A 473 -11.41 -36.39 -16.82
N THR A 474 -10.23 -35.76 -16.76
CA THR A 474 -9.16 -35.94 -17.75
C THR A 474 -8.23 -37.09 -17.39
N ALA A 475 -8.25 -37.57 -16.13
CA ALA A 475 -7.38 -38.64 -15.65
C ALA A 475 -7.57 -39.97 -16.41
N PRO A 476 -8.79 -40.52 -16.62
CA PRO A 476 -8.95 -41.78 -17.37
C PRO A 476 -8.34 -41.76 -18.77
N ILE A 477 -8.47 -40.62 -19.46
CA ILE A 477 -7.96 -40.42 -20.83
C ILE A 477 -6.44 -40.30 -20.84
N GLN A 478 -5.85 -39.71 -19.80
CA GLN A 478 -4.40 -39.65 -19.61
C GLN A 478 -3.78 -41.05 -19.44
N TRP A 479 -4.48 -41.99 -18.79
CA TRP A 479 -3.98 -43.35 -18.56
C TRP A 479 -4.24 -44.32 -19.73
N SER A 480 -5.13 -43.98 -20.65
CA SER A 480 -5.53 -44.82 -21.80
C SER A 480 -4.35 -45.41 -22.61
N PRO A 481 -3.27 -44.68 -22.95
CA PRO A 481 -2.14 -45.24 -23.70
C PRO A 481 -1.30 -46.26 -22.92
N TYR A 482 -1.28 -46.16 -21.58
CA TYR A 482 -0.54 -47.09 -20.72
C TYR A 482 -1.39 -48.31 -20.37
N LEU A 483 -2.72 -48.16 -20.40
CA LEU A 483 -3.71 -49.18 -20.10
C LEU A 483 -4.16 -50.01 -21.32
N GLY A 484 -3.89 -49.55 -22.55
CA GLY A 484 -4.37 -50.20 -23.77
C GLY A 484 -5.90 -50.15 -23.95
N ILE A 485 -6.58 -49.23 -23.27
CA ILE A 485 -8.04 -49.06 -23.27
C ILE A 485 -8.43 -48.07 -24.38
N PRO A 486 -9.47 -48.35 -25.20
CA PRO A 486 -9.94 -47.41 -26.23
C PRO A 486 -10.31 -46.04 -25.65
N LEU A 487 -10.03 -44.97 -26.43
CA LEU A 487 -10.22 -43.54 -26.08
C LEU A 487 -11.70 -43.11 -25.85
N THR A 488 -12.62 -44.06 -25.77
CA THR A 488 -14.02 -43.79 -25.41
C THR A 488 -14.07 -43.50 -23.92
N GLY A 489 -14.25 -42.23 -23.56
CA GLY A 489 -14.25 -41.71 -22.19
C GLY A 489 -15.40 -42.21 -21.30
N ASP A 490 -15.41 -43.51 -21.04
CA ASP A 490 -16.29 -44.18 -20.09
C ASP A 490 -15.60 -44.20 -18.71
N ALA A 491 -16.13 -43.42 -17.78
CA ALA A 491 -15.59 -43.24 -16.41
C ALA A 491 -15.62 -44.54 -15.58
N SER A 492 -16.36 -45.56 -16.02
CA SER A 492 -16.39 -46.90 -15.42
C SER A 492 -15.05 -47.65 -15.47
N ALA A 493 -14.08 -47.17 -16.27
CA ALA A 493 -12.75 -47.76 -16.42
C ALA A 493 -11.81 -47.56 -15.20
N LEU A 494 -12.16 -46.70 -14.22
CA LEU A 494 -11.38 -46.55 -12.99
C LEU A 494 -11.32 -47.84 -12.15
N GLY A 495 -12.30 -48.74 -12.32
CA GLY A 495 -12.32 -50.08 -11.72
C GLY A 495 -11.39 -51.10 -12.39
N GLN A 496 -10.82 -50.81 -13.56
CA GLN A 496 -9.91 -51.70 -14.31
C GLN A 496 -8.42 -51.33 -14.13
N LEU A 497 -8.10 -50.38 -13.22
CA LEU A 497 -6.73 -49.98 -12.87
C LEU A 497 -5.94 -51.04 -12.08
N THR A 498 -6.55 -52.15 -11.69
CA THR A 498 -6.01 -53.17 -10.75
C THR A 498 -4.81 -53.98 -11.26
N HIS A 499 -4.41 -53.86 -12.53
CA HIS A 499 -3.50 -54.81 -13.18
C HIS A 499 -2.33 -54.18 -13.96
N LEU A 500 -2.01 -52.90 -13.71
CA LEU A 500 -0.85 -52.24 -14.32
C LEU A 500 0.47 -52.63 -13.63
N PRO A 501 1.60 -52.69 -14.37
CA PRO A 501 2.91 -52.71 -13.75
C PRO A 501 3.12 -51.40 -12.97
N SER A 502 3.40 -51.54 -11.68
CA SER A 502 3.52 -50.50 -10.64
C SER A 502 4.50 -49.35 -10.92
N LEU A 503 5.25 -49.37 -12.03
CA LEU A 503 6.36 -48.46 -12.33
C LEU A 503 5.92 -47.16 -13.04
N ALA A 504 5.04 -47.26 -14.04
CA ALA A 504 4.71 -46.15 -14.97
C ALA A 504 4.04 -44.93 -14.30
N PHE A 505 3.65 -45.06 -13.03
CA PHE A 505 3.04 -44.01 -12.22
C PHE A 505 4.05 -42.95 -11.75
N LEU A 506 5.31 -43.35 -11.54
CA LEU A 506 6.35 -42.47 -11.02
C LEU A 506 6.60 -41.28 -11.96
N PRO A 507 6.92 -41.48 -13.27
CA PRO A 507 7.12 -40.39 -14.23
C PRO A 507 5.98 -39.36 -14.27
N ILE A 508 4.73 -39.84 -14.30
CA ILE A 508 3.54 -39.00 -14.41
C ILE A 508 3.33 -38.18 -13.14
N SER A 509 3.47 -38.79 -11.97
CA SER A 509 3.43 -38.10 -10.69
C SER A 509 4.50 -37.02 -10.60
N TYR A 510 5.72 -37.33 -11.05
CA TYR A 510 6.84 -36.41 -11.05
C TYR A 510 6.66 -35.24 -12.03
N ILE A 511 6.07 -35.46 -13.22
CA ILE A 511 5.68 -34.38 -14.15
C ILE A 511 4.62 -33.49 -13.52
N THR A 512 3.63 -34.10 -12.87
CA THR A 512 2.46 -33.43 -12.27
C THR A 512 2.84 -32.54 -11.07
N HIS A 513 3.83 -32.95 -10.28
CA HIS A 513 4.38 -32.14 -9.18
C HIS A 513 5.43 -31.13 -9.67
N SER A 514 6.23 -31.44 -10.69
CA SER A 514 7.20 -30.49 -11.27
C SER A 514 6.53 -29.29 -11.95
N SER A 515 5.30 -29.45 -12.45
CA SER A 515 4.53 -28.33 -13.03
C SER A 515 4.24 -27.23 -12.02
N TRP A 516 4.31 -27.52 -10.71
CA TRP A 516 4.14 -26.51 -9.66
C TRP A 516 5.22 -25.43 -9.73
N SER A 517 6.38 -25.71 -10.36
CA SER A 517 7.41 -24.69 -10.64
C SER A 517 6.87 -23.47 -11.38
N LEU A 518 5.79 -23.63 -12.16
CA LEU A 518 5.16 -22.58 -12.95
C LEU A 518 4.16 -21.71 -12.18
N LEU A 519 3.79 -22.06 -10.94
CA LEU A 519 2.80 -21.30 -10.14
C LEU A 519 3.19 -19.84 -9.94
N TRP A 520 4.43 -19.59 -9.51
CA TRP A 520 4.98 -18.27 -9.28
C TRP A 520 5.23 -17.48 -10.58
N PRO A 521 5.87 -18.03 -11.62
CA PRO A 521 5.97 -17.36 -12.93
C PRO A 521 4.61 -16.93 -13.50
N PHE A 522 3.60 -17.79 -13.43
CA PHE A 522 2.27 -17.48 -13.93
C PHE A 522 1.60 -16.38 -13.10
N GLN A 523 1.68 -16.46 -11.77
CA GLN A 523 1.18 -15.39 -10.91
C GLN A 523 1.91 -14.07 -11.13
N LEU A 524 3.24 -14.11 -11.33
CA LEU A 524 4.04 -12.93 -11.65
C LEU A 524 3.59 -12.28 -12.95
N LEU A 525 3.26 -13.07 -13.98
CA LEU A 525 2.71 -12.58 -15.24
C LEU A 525 1.36 -11.88 -15.03
N ILE A 526 0.45 -12.46 -14.24
CA ILE A 526 -0.83 -11.83 -13.88
C ILE A 526 -0.60 -10.50 -13.15
N LEU A 527 0.28 -10.48 -12.14
CA LEU A 527 0.61 -9.28 -11.39
C LEU A 527 1.25 -8.21 -12.29
N ARG A 528 2.08 -8.62 -13.25
CA ARG A 528 2.69 -7.73 -14.24
C ARG A 528 1.64 -7.10 -15.15
N ILE A 529 0.65 -7.88 -15.59
CA ILE A 529 -0.49 -7.42 -16.38
C ILE A 529 -1.36 -6.43 -15.58
N GLN A 530 -1.63 -6.71 -14.30
CA GLN A 530 -2.39 -5.81 -13.45
C GLN A 530 -1.65 -4.50 -13.15
N LYS A 531 -0.31 -4.53 -13.14
CA LYS A 531 0.57 -3.38 -12.85
C LYS A 531 1.32 -2.90 -14.09
N ARG A 532 0.66 -2.87 -15.26
CA ARG A 532 1.23 -2.44 -16.55
C ARG A 532 1.87 -1.05 -16.52
N LYS A 533 1.33 -0.13 -15.72
CA LYS A 533 1.81 1.26 -15.58
C LYS A 533 3.16 1.40 -14.85
N LEU A 534 3.63 0.36 -14.15
CA LEU A 534 4.96 0.37 -13.51
C LEU A 534 6.05 -0.10 -14.48
N SER A 535 7.24 0.49 -14.40
CA SER A 535 8.43 -0.01 -15.09
C SER A 535 8.81 -1.39 -14.57
N TRP A 536 9.46 -2.21 -15.41
CA TRP A 536 9.86 -3.57 -15.05
C TRP A 536 10.74 -3.59 -13.80
N GLU A 537 11.71 -2.69 -13.71
CA GLU A 537 12.60 -2.62 -12.55
C GLU A 537 11.89 -2.24 -11.24
N ALA A 538 10.95 -1.29 -11.29
CA ALA A 538 10.20 -0.89 -10.10
C ALA A 538 9.26 -2.03 -9.64
N PHE A 539 8.62 -2.70 -10.60
CA PHE A 539 7.79 -3.87 -10.34
C PHE A 539 8.61 -5.01 -9.72
N TRP A 540 9.75 -5.36 -10.32
CA TRP A 540 10.60 -6.45 -9.86
C TRP A 540 11.19 -6.18 -8.47
N ARG A 541 11.74 -4.98 -8.24
CA ARG A 541 12.25 -4.58 -6.92
C ARG A 541 11.18 -4.70 -5.83
N ARG A 542 9.96 -4.22 -6.12
CA ARG A 542 8.83 -4.32 -5.18
C ARG A 542 8.40 -5.77 -4.94
N HIS A 543 8.37 -6.59 -5.97
CA HIS A 543 7.98 -8.00 -5.87
C HIS A 543 8.99 -8.81 -5.04
N VAL A 544 10.29 -8.67 -5.35
CA VAL A 544 11.37 -9.31 -4.59
C VAL A 544 11.36 -8.85 -3.14
N TYR A 545 11.17 -7.55 -2.88
CA TYR A 545 11.04 -7.03 -1.52
C TYR A 545 9.87 -7.66 -0.76
N LEU A 546 8.70 -7.80 -1.42
CA LEU A 546 7.52 -8.43 -0.82
C LEU A 546 7.79 -9.90 -0.50
N VAL A 547 8.34 -10.68 -1.44
CA VAL A 547 8.66 -12.10 -1.21
C VAL A 547 9.70 -12.25 -0.09
N LYS A 548 10.77 -11.45 -0.11
CA LYS A 548 11.84 -11.49 0.90
C LYS A 548 11.31 -11.17 2.30
N THR A 549 10.55 -10.08 2.44
CA THR A 549 10.00 -9.67 3.75
C THR A 549 8.98 -10.67 4.27
N THR A 550 8.12 -11.22 3.41
CA THR A 550 7.20 -12.29 3.82
C THR A 550 7.95 -13.56 4.23
N ALA A 551 9.03 -13.94 3.53
CA ALA A 551 9.87 -15.07 3.93
C ALA A 551 10.52 -14.85 5.30
N GLN A 552 10.94 -13.62 5.60
CA GLN A 552 11.47 -13.26 6.93
C GLN A 552 10.38 -13.39 8.00
N MET A 553 9.15 -12.93 7.72
CA MET A 553 8.01 -13.06 8.65
C MET A 553 7.68 -14.54 8.92
N VAL A 554 7.77 -15.39 7.90
CA VAL A 554 7.57 -16.84 8.02
C VAL A 554 8.66 -17.46 8.88
N GLN A 555 9.91 -17.02 8.73
CA GLN A 555 11.03 -17.52 9.54
C GLN A 555 10.92 -17.08 11.02
N SER A 556 10.52 -15.82 11.28
CA SER A 556 10.37 -15.30 12.64
C SER A 556 9.05 -15.69 13.31
N GLN A 557 8.07 -16.15 12.52
CA GLN A 557 6.68 -16.34 12.97
C GLN A 557 6.07 -15.05 13.56
N ASP A 558 6.54 -13.89 13.09
CA ASP A 558 6.12 -12.57 13.57
C ASP A 558 5.76 -11.67 12.38
N VAL A 559 4.66 -10.93 12.51
CA VAL A 559 4.20 -9.93 11.51
C VAL A 559 5.10 -8.70 11.54
N HIS A 560 5.62 -8.33 12.71
CA HIS A 560 6.46 -7.16 12.89
C HIS A 560 7.94 -7.55 12.94
N LEU A 561 8.62 -7.40 11.81
CA LEU A 561 10.04 -7.71 11.71
C LEU A 561 10.88 -6.76 12.57
N THR A 562 11.70 -7.32 13.47
CA THR A 562 12.71 -6.53 14.19
C THR A 562 13.82 -6.07 13.25
N SER A 563 14.57 -5.03 13.62
CA SER A 563 15.72 -4.58 12.82
C SER A 563 16.73 -5.71 12.59
N ARG A 564 16.91 -6.61 13.56
CA ARG A 564 17.81 -7.77 13.46
C ARG A 564 17.34 -8.79 12.43
N ASP A 565 16.03 -9.04 12.37
CA ASP A 565 15.44 -9.98 11.40
C ASP A 565 15.47 -9.43 9.98
N SER A 566 15.34 -8.10 9.83
CA SER A 566 15.34 -7.43 8.53
C SER A 566 16.67 -7.59 7.77
N HIS A 567 17.78 -7.73 8.50
CA HIS A 567 19.13 -7.91 7.94
C HIS A 567 19.50 -9.37 7.65
N ARG A 568 18.77 -10.36 8.19
CA ARG A 568 19.07 -11.79 7.96
C ARG A 568 18.49 -12.26 6.63
N SER A 569 19.27 -13.01 5.85
CA SER A 569 18.76 -13.64 4.62
C SER A 569 17.84 -14.82 4.95
N PRO A 570 16.59 -14.87 4.44
CA PRO A 570 15.66 -15.97 4.69
C PRO A 570 15.94 -17.21 3.80
N VAL A 571 16.81 -17.09 2.79
CA VAL A 571 17.03 -18.14 1.78
C VAL A 571 17.41 -19.51 2.37
N PRO A 572 18.34 -19.63 3.35
CA PRO A 572 18.70 -20.93 3.91
C PRO A 572 17.53 -21.62 4.63
N TYR A 573 16.71 -20.83 5.33
CA TYR A 573 15.50 -21.33 5.98
C TYR A 573 14.52 -21.85 4.92
N MET A 574 14.26 -21.07 3.87
CA MET A 574 13.34 -21.45 2.80
C MET A 574 13.76 -22.75 2.10
N VAL A 575 15.04 -22.90 1.75
CA VAL A 575 15.55 -24.13 1.10
C VAL A 575 15.38 -25.36 2.01
N LYS A 576 15.75 -25.24 3.29
CA LYS A 576 15.62 -26.35 4.26
C LYS A 576 14.16 -26.74 4.47
N THR A 577 13.28 -25.75 4.63
CA THR A 577 11.84 -25.97 4.82
C THR A 577 11.19 -26.56 3.58
N THR A 578 11.54 -26.09 2.38
CA THR A 578 11.04 -26.70 1.13
C THR A 578 11.47 -28.16 1.04
N ALA A 579 12.74 -28.50 1.27
CA ALA A 579 13.18 -29.90 1.23
C ALA A 579 12.39 -30.78 2.22
N PHE A 580 12.18 -30.29 3.44
CA PHE A 580 11.43 -31.02 4.47
C PHE A 580 9.95 -31.21 4.10
N VAL A 581 9.25 -30.15 3.71
CA VAL A 581 7.82 -30.19 3.36
C VAL A 581 7.58 -30.98 2.08
N THR A 582 8.42 -30.82 1.06
CA THR A 582 8.32 -31.59 -0.20
C THR A 582 8.53 -33.07 0.06
N THR A 583 9.49 -33.46 0.91
CA THR A 583 9.71 -34.88 1.23
C THR A 583 8.47 -35.49 1.91
N ALA A 584 7.86 -34.79 2.87
CA ALA A 584 6.62 -35.25 3.51
C ALA A 584 5.47 -35.42 2.50
N LEU A 585 5.30 -34.43 1.60
CA LEU A 585 4.31 -34.49 0.52
C LEU A 585 4.56 -35.66 -0.44
N THR A 586 5.80 -35.86 -0.88
CA THR A 586 6.15 -36.92 -1.84
C THR A 586 5.93 -38.31 -1.26
N ILE A 587 6.25 -38.54 0.03
CA ILE A 587 6.00 -39.82 0.68
C ILE A 587 4.49 -40.07 0.79
N ALA A 588 3.72 -39.06 1.20
CA ALA A 588 2.26 -39.16 1.26
C ALA A 588 1.65 -39.45 -0.12
N GLY A 589 2.00 -38.67 -1.15
CA GLY A 589 1.51 -38.87 -2.51
C GLY A 589 1.95 -40.21 -3.11
N GLY A 590 3.20 -40.62 -2.88
CA GLY A 590 3.72 -41.92 -3.33
C GLY A 590 2.96 -43.11 -2.77
N SER A 591 2.52 -43.03 -1.51
CA SER A 591 1.69 -44.07 -0.89
C SER A 591 0.31 -44.21 -1.56
N TRP A 592 -0.28 -43.11 -2.05
CA TRP A 592 -1.53 -43.15 -2.80
C TRP A 592 -1.36 -43.93 -4.10
N TYR A 593 -0.34 -43.60 -4.89
CA TYR A 593 -0.05 -44.29 -6.15
C TYR A 593 0.29 -45.77 -5.96
N LEU A 594 0.98 -46.12 -4.87
CA LEU A 594 1.27 -47.50 -4.54
C LEU A 594 0.01 -48.29 -4.17
N ALA A 595 -0.91 -47.68 -3.42
CA ALA A 595 -2.13 -48.32 -2.95
C ALA A 595 -3.19 -48.52 -4.04
N VAL A 596 -3.23 -47.68 -5.09
CA VAL A 596 -4.19 -47.81 -6.22
C VAL A 596 -4.20 -49.21 -6.83
N ASN A 597 -3.05 -49.88 -6.90
CA ASN A 597 -2.94 -51.23 -7.49
C ASN A 597 -3.18 -52.36 -6.48
N LEU A 598 -3.33 -52.03 -5.19
CA LEU A 598 -3.41 -53.00 -4.09
C LEU A 598 -4.80 -53.02 -3.42
N THR A 599 -5.61 -51.97 -3.57
CA THR A 599 -6.95 -51.91 -2.98
C THR A 599 -8.01 -51.44 -3.99
N THR A 600 -9.27 -51.46 -3.58
CA THR A 600 -10.40 -51.00 -4.40
C THR A 600 -10.48 -49.47 -4.42
N ALA A 601 -10.97 -48.88 -5.52
CA ALA A 601 -11.16 -47.43 -5.64
C ALA A 601 -12.07 -46.84 -4.53
N SER A 602 -13.06 -47.63 -4.08
CA SER A 602 -13.95 -47.31 -2.95
C SER A 602 -13.19 -47.23 -1.62
N ASP A 603 -12.41 -48.25 -1.28
CA ASP A 603 -11.59 -48.27 -0.06
C ASP A 603 -10.50 -47.17 -0.12
N LEU A 604 -9.87 -46.97 -1.28
CA LEU A 604 -8.86 -45.93 -1.52
C LEU A 604 -9.43 -44.52 -1.25
N THR A 605 -10.60 -44.22 -1.83
CA THR A 605 -11.29 -42.93 -1.66
C THR A 605 -11.71 -42.72 -0.21
N ALA A 606 -12.28 -43.75 0.43
CA ALA A 606 -12.71 -43.65 1.81
C ALA A 606 -11.54 -43.39 2.78
N ILE A 607 -10.48 -44.20 2.69
CA ILE A 607 -9.37 -44.15 3.65
C ILE A 607 -8.52 -42.89 3.43
N TYR A 608 -8.24 -42.50 2.18
CA TYR A 608 -7.40 -41.33 1.93
C TYR A 608 -8.03 -40.05 2.47
N ASN A 609 -9.35 -39.88 2.29
CA ASN A 609 -10.12 -38.73 2.74
C ASN A 609 -10.28 -38.62 4.26
N CYS A 610 -9.94 -39.66 5.04
CA CYS A 610 -9.74 -39.55 6.48
C CYS A 610 -8.56 -38.62 6.85
N SER A 611 -7.80 -38.11 5.87
CA SER A 611 -6.70 -37.16 6.09
C SER A 611 -7.19 -35.87 6.72
N ALA A 612 -8.45 -35.46 6.49
CA ALA A 612 -9.07 -34.32 7.15
C ALA A 612 -9.13 -34.48 8.68
N PHE A 613 -9.34 -35.70 9.17
CA PHE A 613 -9.27 -36.00 10.61
C PHE A 613 -7.84 -35.87 11.13
N PHE A 614 -6.86 -36.41 10.42
CA PHE A 614 -5.46 -36.30 10.82
C PHE A 614 -4.94 -34.87 10.74
N ALA A 615 -5.38 -34.08 9.75
CA ALA A 615 -5.07 -32.66 9.66
C ALA A 615 -5.56 -31.92 10.91
N TYR A 616 -6.77 -32.23 11.41
CA TYR A 616 -7.25 -31.65 12.67
C TYR A 616 -6.50 -32.20 13.90
N ALA A 617 -6.25 -33.52 13.94
CA ALA A 617 -5.53 -34.14 15.04
C ALA A 617 -4.11 -33.59 15.20
N PHE A 618 -3.42 -33.29 14.09
CA PHE A 618 -2.10 -32.66 14.11
C PHE A 618 -2.17 -31.14 14.30
N SER A 619 -3.24 -30.45 13.89
CA SER A 619 -3.34 -29.00 14.08
C SER A 619 -3.37 -28.61 15.56
N ILE A 620 -3.96 -29.44 16.42
CA ILE A 620 -4.00 -29.23 17.88
C ILE A 620 -2.58 -29.13 18.49
N PRO A 621 -1.70 -30.16 18.41
CA PRO A 621 -0.36 -30.10 18.99
C PRO A 621 0.65 -29.27 18.19
N LEU A 622 0.49 -29.13 16.87
CA LEU A 622 1.49 -28.43 16.05
C LEU A 622 1.19 -26.95 15.82
N LEU A 623 -0.08 -26.53 15.79
CA LEU A 623 -0.50 -25.13 15.60
C LEU A 623 -1.11 -24.52 16.87
N ASN A 624 -1.26 -25.31 17.95
CA ASN A 624 -1.95 -24.91 19.18
C ASN A 624 -3.43 -24.54 18.95
N ASP A 625 -4.09 -25.20 18.01
CA ASP A 625 -5.52 -25.03 17.78
C ASP A 625 -6.34 -25.49 19.00
N LYS A 626 -7.39 -24.73 19.33
CA LYS A 626 -8.33 -25.10 20.40
C LYS A 626 -9.18 -26.30 19.98
N LEU A 627 -9.30 -27.28 20.88
CA LEU A 627 -10.21 -28.40 20.69
C LEU A 627 -11.65 -27.90 20.85
N ARG A 628 -12.45 -28.02 19.78
CA ARG A 628 -13.87 -27.64 19.78
C ARG A 628 -14.74 -28.77 19.27
N LEU A 629 -15.84 -29.04 19.98
CA LEU A 629 -16.73 -30.15 19.66
C LEU A 629 -17.44 -29.98 18.31
N ASP A 630 -17.77 -28.75 17.93
CA ASP A 630 -18.38 -28.44 16.63
C ASP A 630 -17.46 -28.76 15.44
N LYS A 631 -16.15 -28.53 15.57
CA LYS A 631 -15.16 -28.95 14.57
C LYS A 631 -15.04 -30.47 14.47
N ILE A 632 -14.96 -31.16 15.61
CA ILE A 632 -14.92 -32.64 15.66
C ILE A 632 -16.16 -33.21 14.98
N LEU A 633 -17.35 -32.74 15.37
CA LEU A 633 -18.62 -33.18 14.79
C LEU A 633 -18.66 -32.95 13.28
N SER A 634 -18.19 -31.79 12.80
CA SER A 634 -18.13 -31.49 11.37
C SER A 634 -17.23 -32.48 10.61
N VAL A 635 -16.04 -32.79 11.13
CA VAL A 635 -15.13 -33.76 10.52
C VAL A 635 -15.73 -35.18 10.54
N CYS A 636 -16.36 -35.59 11.65
CA CYS A 636 -17.03 -36.88 11.73
C CYS A 636 -18.18 -37.00 10.72
N VAL A 637 -19.02 -35.97 10.58
CA VAL A 637 -20.11 -35.94 9.60
C VAL A 637 -19.56 -36.01 8.18
N ALA A 638 -18.45 -35.32 7.88
CA ALA A 638 -17.81 -35.40 6.58
C ALA A 638 -17.32 -36.82 6.26
N ILE A 639 -16.67 -37.49 7.23
CA ILE A 639 -16.18 -38.87 7.08
C ILE A 639 -17.35 -39.84 6.87
N ILE A 640 -18.44 -39.70 7.63
CA ILE A 640 -19.65 -40.51 7.43
C ILE A 640 -20.20 -40.31 6.02
N GLY A 641 -20.25 -39.06 5.54
CA GLY A 641 -20.64 -38.74 4.17
C GLY A 641 -19.76 -39.47 3.14
N VAL A 642 -18.43 -39.39 3.29
CA VAL A 642 -17.47 -40.10 2.43
C VAL A 642 -17.68 -41.61 2.46
N LEU A 643 -17.90 -42.21 3.64
CA LEU A 643 -18.15 -43.64 3.77
C LEU A 643 -19.46 -44.06 3.08
N ILE A 644 -20.52 -43.25 3.17
CA ILE A 644 -21.79 -43.53 2.47
C ILE A 644 -21.59 -43.48 0.95
N VAL A 645 -20.88 -42.48 0.43
CA VAL A 645 -20.57 -42.41 -1.02
C VAL A 645 -19.73 -43.61 -1.45
N ALA A 646 -18.70 -43.97 -0.66
CA ALA A 646 -17.77 -45.03 -1.04
C ALA A 646 -18.40 -46.42 -0.99
N TYR A 647 -19.28 -46.71 -0.03
CA TYR A 647 -19.78 -48.06 0.24
C TYR A 647 -21.28 -48.27 -0.04
N GLY A 648 -22.06 -47.20 -0.26
CA GLY A 648 -23.52 -47.27 -0.31
C GLY A 648 -24.12 -47.94 -1.53
N ASP A 649 -23.35 -48.10 -2.62
CA ASP A 649 -23.83 -48.71 -3.87
C ASP A 649 -23.40 -50.18 -4.06
N ARG A 650 -22.86 -50.83 -3.02
CA ARG A 650 -22.49 -52.26 -3.12
C ARG A 650 -23.76 -53.13 -3.19
N PRO A 651 -23.97 -53.92 -4.26
CA PRO A 651 -25.07 -54.88 -4.26
C PRO A 651 -24.84 -55.92 -3.18
N ASN A 652 -25.88 -56.16 -2.37
CA ASN A 652 -25.90 -57.15 -1.31
C ASN A 652 -25.87 -58.56 -1.94
N LYS A 653 -24.68 -59.06 -2.33
CA LYS A 653 -24.48 -60.46 -2.72
C LYS A 653 -23.65 -61.17 -1.65
N ALA A 654 -24.36 -61.66 -0.64
CA ALA A 654 -23.98 -62.92 -0.03
C ALA A 654 -24.28 -64.02 -1.07
N ALA A 655 -23.25 -64.64 -1.63
CA ALA A 655 -23.36 -65.95 -2.26
C ALA A 655 -22.10 -66.74 -1.87
N PRO A 656 -22.25 -67.92 -1.24
CA PRO A 656 -21.13 -68.78 -0.91
C PRO A 656 -20.79 -69.60 -2.15
N ASP A 657 -19.56 -69.54 -2.66
CA ASP A 657 -19.00 -70.76 -3.25
C ASP A 657 -17.47 -70.76 -3.31
N GLY A 658 -16.94 -71.97 -3.12
CA GLY A 658 -15.56 -72.21 -2.75
C GLY A 658 -14.54 -72.05 -3.89
N THR A 659 -13.37 -71.54 -3.51
CA THR A 659 -12.04 -72.00 -3.97
C THR A 659 -10.99 -71.40 -3.04
N ALA A 660 -10.79 -72.07 -1.90
CA ALA A 660 -9.77 -71.73 -0.91
C ALA A 660 -8.37 -72.02 -1.49
N LYS A 661 -7.78 -71.01 -2.14
CA LYS A 661 -6.32 -70.80 -2.31
C LYS A 661 -5.96 -69.52 -3.08
N ALA A 662 -6.91 -68.87 -3.77
CA ALA A 662 -6.69 -67.56 -4.42
C ALA A 662 -7.19 -66.36 -3.57
N GLY A 663 -8.12 -66.59 -2.64
CA GLY A 663 -8.71 -65.54 -1.80
C GLY A 663 -7.77 -64.96 -0.73
N ASP A 664 -6.78 -65.72 -0.24
CA ASP A 664 -5.85 -65.23 0.79
C ASP A 664 -4.87 -64.18 0.25
N THR A 665 -4.39 -64.35 -0.98
CA THR A 665 -3.46 -63.40 -1.62
C THR A 665 -4.15 -62.09 -2.01
N GLU A 666 -5.39 -62.17 -2.49
CA GLU A 666 -6.19 -60.98 -2.82
C GLU A 666 -6.63 -60.23 -1.56
N ALA A 667 -7.01 -60.95 -0.50
CA ALA A 667 -7.30 -60.35 0.81
C ALA A 667 -6.04 -59.75 1.46
N GLN A 668 -4.87 -60.40 1.35
CA GLN A 668 -3.59 -59.86 1.82
C GLN A 668 -3.17 -58.61 1.04
N ASN A 669 -3.30 -58.60 -0.28
CA ASN A 669 -2.98 -57.43 -1.10
C ASN A 669 -3.91 -56.26 -0.78
N ARG A 670 -5.22 -56.51 -0.60
CA ARG A 670 -6.19 -55.50 -0.18
C ARG A 670 -5.91 -54.95 1.22
N LEU A 671 -5.59 -55.81 2.17
CA LEU A 671 -5.21 -55.40 3.52
C LEU A 671 -3.94 -54.54 3.49
N LEU A 672 -2.92 -54.99 2.74
CA LEU A 672 -1.66 -54.25 2.56
C LEU A 672 -1.90 -52.88 1.90
N GLY A 673 -2.72 -52.82 0.86
CA GLY A 673 -3.13 -51.58 0.20
C GLY A 673 -3.84 -50.63 1.15
N ASN A 674 -4.79 -51.13 1.96
CA ASN A 674 -5.52 -50.36 2.96
C ASN A 674 -4.60 -49.82 4.08
N ILE A 675 -3.59 -50.58 4.49
CA ILE A 675 -2.57 -50.11 5.45
C ILE A 675 -1.71 -49.00 4.82
N ILE A 676 -1.23 -49.19 3.58
CA ILE A 676 -0.40 -48.21 2.88
C ILE A 676 -1.13 -46.88 2.71
N ILE A 677 -2.38 -46.90 2.23
CA ILE A 677 -3.18 -45.69 2.06
C ILE A 677 -3.58 -45.07 3.41
N GLY A 678 -3.77 -45.86 4.45
CA GLY A 678 -3.98 -45.38 5.81
C GLY A 678 -2.78 -44.57 6.31
N ILE A 679 -1.56 -45.08 6.14
CA ILE A 679 -0.32 -44.33 6.43
C ILE A 679 -0.25 -43.08 5.56
N GLY A 680 -0.59 -43.19 4.28
CA GLY A 680 -0.67 -42.06 3.35
C GLY A 680 -1.58 -40.94 3.82
N SER A 681 -2.78 -41.30 4.28
CA SER A 681 -3.78 -40.38 4.83
C SER A 681 -3.25 -39.60 6.05
N VAL A 682 -2.57 -40.30 6.97
CA VAL A 682 -1.92 -39.68 8.14
C VAL A 682 -0.83 -38.69 7.70
N LEU A 683 0.05 -39.11 6.80
CA LEU A 683 1.16 -38.28 6.31
C LEU A 683 0.67 -37.07 5.49
N TYR A 684 -0.42 -37.23 4.74
CA TYR A 684 -1.02 -36.13 4.00
C TYR A 684 -1.61 -35.08 4.94
N GLY A 685 -2.36 -35.50 5.97
CA GLY A 685 -2.85 -34.60 7.01
C GLY A 685 -1.71 -33.91 7.78
N LEU A 686 -0.61 -34.62 8.04
CA LEU A 686 0.60 -34.03 8.63
C LEU A 686 1.23 -32.96 7.71
N TYR A 687 1.34 -33.23 6.41
CA TYR A 687 1.88 -32.28 5.43
C TYR A 687 1.12 -30.95 5.44
N GLU A 688 -0.21 -30.97 5.46
CA GLU A 688 -1.02 -29.73 5.46
C GLU A 688 -0.71 -28.86 6.67
N VAL A 689 -0.53 -29.49 7.84
CA VAL A 689 -0.19 -28.81 9.10
C VAL A 689 1.25 -28.31 9.10
N LEU A 690 2.21 -29.10 8.58
CA LEU A 690 3.60 -28.68 8.43
C LEU A 690 3.74 -27.50 7.45
N TYR A 691 3.00 -27.51 6.35
CA TYR A 691 2.93 -26.41 5.39
C TYR A 691 2.39 -25.14 6.08
N LYS A 692 1.29 -25.26 6.83
CA LYS A 692 0.73 -24.13 7.60
C LYS A 692 1.73 -23.56 8.61
N ARG A 693 2.42 -24.43 9.34
CA ARG A 693 3.36 -24.03 10.40
C ARG A 693 4.63 -23.37 9.87
N PHE A 694 5.26 -23.97 8.87
CA PHE A 694 6.63 -23.61 8.48
C PHE A 694 6.72 -22.78 7.19
N ALA A 695 5.68 -22.79 6.36
CA ALA A 695 5.71 -22.21 5.03
C ALA A 695 4.61 -21.17 4.77
N CYS A 696 3.65 -20.98 5.69
CA CYS A 696 2.68 -19.90 5.59
C CYS A 696 3.11 -18.68 6.41
N PRO A 697 2.77 -17.46 5.96
CA PRO A 697 2.98 -16.27 6.76
C PRO A 697 2.09 -16.25 8.01
N PRO A 698 2.53 -15.60 9.10
CA PRO A 698 1.78 -15.52 10.35
C PRO A 698 0.45 -14.77 10.18
N GLU A 699 -0.47 -15.04 11.09
CA GLU A 699 -1.78 -14.38 11.13
C GLU A 699 -1.62 -12.87 11.33
N GLY A 700 -2.46 -12.07 10.65
CA GLY A 700 -2.31 -10.61 10.58
C GLY A 700 -1.60 -10.12 9.29
N THR A 701 -0.97 -11.01 8.54
CA THR A 701 -0.41 -10.68 7.22
C THR A 701 -1.53 -10.41 6.19
N SER A 702 -1.34 -9.44 5.30
CA SER A 702 -2.36 -9.10 4.29
C SER A 702 -2.66 -10.29 3.35
N PRO A 703 -3.92 -10.51 2.95
CA PRO A 703 -4.29 -11.66 2.10
C PRO A 703 -3.51 -11.73 0.79
N GLY A 704 -3.22 -10.57 0.18
CA GLY A 704 -2.42 -10.50 -1.05
C GLY A 704 -0.98 -10.97 -0.86
N ARG A 705 -0.36 -10.71 0.30
CA ARG A 705 0.97 -11.25 0.63
C ARG A 705 0.92 -12.77 0.81
N GLY A 706 -0.11 -13.28 1.50
CA GLY A 706 -0.35 -14.71 1.67
C GLY A 706 -0.47 -15.45 0.34
N THR A 707 -1.27 -14.92 -0.60
CA THR A 707 -1.46 -15.52 -1.93
C THR A 707 -0.18 -15.52 -2.77
N ILE A 708 0.60 -14.43 -2.76
CA ILE A 708 1.87 -14.36 -3.50
C ILE A 708 2.88 -15.36 -2.92
N PHE A 709 2.97 -15.42 -1.60
CA PHE A 709 3.94 -16.27 -0.94
C PHE A 709 3.60 -17.76 -1.08
N ALA A 710 2.32 -18.13 -0.97
CA ALA A 710 1.88 -19.51 -1.12
C ALA A 710 2.29 -20.12 -2.47
N ASN A 711 2.05 -19.39 -3.58
CA ASN A 711 2.45 -19.83 -4.92
C ASN A 711 3.97 -19.73 -5.14
N THR A 712 4.66 -18.79 -4.49
CA THR A 712 6.13 -18.75 -4.48
C THR A 712 6.68 -20.03 -3.85
N PHE A 713 6.17 -20.42 -2.69
CA PHE A 713 6.56 -21.65 -2.01
C PHE A 713 6.16 -22.90 -2.80
N GLY A 714 4.96 -22.91 -3.41
CA GLY A 714 4.52 -23.97 -4.32
C GLY A 714 5.48 -24.16 -5.50
N SER A 715 5.97 -23.07 -6.08
CA SER A 715 7.04 -23.14 -7.09
C SER A 715 8.35 -23.68 -6.55
N MET A 716 8.71 -23.40 -5.30
CA MET A 716 9.89 -24.00 -4.67
C MET A 716 9.73 -25.51 -4.52
N ILE A 717 8.54 -26.00 -4.14
CA ILE A 717 8.22 -27.43 -4.09
C ILE A 717 8.40 -28.05 -5.48
N GLY A 718 7.82 -27.46 -6.52
CA GLY A 718 7.94 -27.96 -7.90
C GLY A 718 9.38 -27.96 -8.41
N CYS A 719 10.16 -26.90 -8.13
CA CYS A 719 11.57 -26.85 -8.46
C CYS A 719 12.39 -27.89 -7.70
N PHE A 720 12.11 -28.12 -6.41
CA PHE A 720 12.79 -29.16 -5.63
C PHE A 720 12.52 -30.56 -6.22
N THR A 721 11.26 -30.84 -6.56
CA THR A 721 10.88 -32.07 -7.25
C THR A 721 11.68 -32.23 -8.54
N LEU A 722 11.67 -31.21 -9.41
CA LEU A 722 12.36 -31.23 -10.71
C LEU A 722 13.88 -31.39 -10.60
N CYS A 723 14.52 -30.72 -9.63
CA CYS A 723 15.98 -30.69 -9.53
C CYS A 723 16.56 -31.80 -8.67
N VAL A 724 15.81 -32.34 -7.71
CA VAL A 724 16.32 -33.30 -6.72
C VAL A 724 15.66 -34.66 -6.88
N LEU A 725 14.33 -34.71 -6.91
CA LEU A 725 13.59 -35.97 -6.91
C LEU A 725 13.47 -36.62 -8.29
N TRP A 726 13.80 -35.90 -9.37
CA TRP A 726 13.94 -36.47 -10.71
C TRP A 726 15.26 -37.21 -10.93
N ILE A 727 16.32 -36.95 -10.15
CA ILE A 727 17.65 -37.56 -10.36
C ILE A 727 17.62 -39.10 -10.33
N PRO A 728 16.85 -39.76 -9.45
CA PRO A 728 16.74 -41.22 -9.45
C PRO A 728 16.05 -41.79 -10.70
N ILE A 729 15.20 -41.04 -11.41
CA ILE A 729 14.37 -41.59 -12.50
C ILE A 729 15.21 -42.04 -13.70
N PRO A 730 16.13 -41.22 -14.26
CA PRO A 730 17.04 -41.69 -15.31
C PRO A 730 17.89 -42.88 -14.89
N ILE A 731 18.31 -42.94 -13.62
CA ILE A 731 19.10 -44.06 -13.09
C ILE A 731 18.27 -45.35 -13.10
N LEU A 732 17.02 -45.31 -12.61
CA LEU A 732 16.12 -46.45 -12.63
C LEU A 732 15.78 -46.89 -14.06
N HIS A 733 15.64 -45.94 -14.99
CA HIS A 733 15.43 -46.23 -16.41
C HIS A 733 16.64 -46.93 -17.05
N MET A 734 17.85 -46.45 -16.76
CA MET A 734 19.10 -47.04 -17.26
C MET A 734 19.38 -48.43 -16.66
N LEU A 735 18.99 -48.67 -15.41
CA LEU A 735 19.09 -49.98 -14.74
C LEU A 735 18.01 -50.97 -15.19
N GLY A 736 17.07 -50.54 -16.04
CA GLY A 736 15.94 -51.37 -16.51
C GLY A 736 14.91 -51.68 -15.43
N TRP A 737 14.98 -51.02 -14.27
CA TRP A 737 14.01 -51.15 -13.18
C TRP A 737 12.74 -50.32 -13.46
N GLU A 738 12.84 -49.32 -14.32
CA GLU A 738 11.77 -48.42 -14.78
C GLU A 738 11.82 -48.31 -16.31
N THR A 739 10.71 -48.01 -16.97
CA THR A 739 10.71 -47.56 -18.36
C THR A 739 10.00 -46.22 -18.52
N PHE A 740 10.78 -45.15 -18.56
CA PHE A 740 10.26 -43.82 -18.81
C PHE A 740 9.81 -43.69 -20.28
N ARG A 741 8.51 -43.50 -20.51
CA ARG A 741 7.95 -43.20 -21.83
C ARG A 741 7.01 -42.01 -21.74
N LEU A 742 7.22 -41.00 -22.59
CA LEU A 742 6.28 -39.89 -22.74
C LEU A 742 5.09 -40.31 -23.62
N PRO A 743 3.87 -39.87 -23.27
CA PRO A 743 2.70 -40.15 -24.11
C PRO A 743 2.78 -39.35 -25.41
N THR A 744 2.26 -39.92 -26.49
CA THR A 744 2.22 -39.30 -27.83
C THR A 744 0.77 -39.10 -28.29
N GLY A 745 0.54 -38.21 -29.26
CA GLY A 745 -0.78 -37.97 -29.85
C GLY A 745 -1.78 -37.29 -28.90
N GLU A 746 -3.04 -37.70 -28.94
CA GLU A 746 -4.16 -37.12 -28.16
C GLU A 746 -3.92 -37.18 -26.64
N ALA A 747 -3.29 -38.25 -26.16
CA ALA A 747 -2.96 -38.39 -24.75
C ALA A 747 -1.92 -37.38 -24.25
N ALA A 748 -1.05 -36.87 -25.12
CA ALA A 748 -0.10 -35.82 -24.75
C ALA A 748 -0.82 -34.50 -24.45
N TRP A 749 -1.82 -34.12 -25.25
CA TRP A 749 -2.63 -32.93 -25.01
C TRP A 749 -3.49 -33.05 -23.75
N MET A 750 -4.07 -34.22 -23.53
CA MET A 750 -4.87 -34.49 -22.31
C MET A 750 -4.01 -34.49 -21.05
N LEU A 751 -2.77 -35.02 -21.13
CA LEU A 751 -1.80 -34.89 -20.05
C LEU A 751 -1.50 -33.41 -19.75
N VAL A 752 -1.31 -32.56 -20.75
CA VAL A 752 -1.09 -31.11 -20.54
C VAL A 752 -2.26 -30.46 -19.81
N ILE A 753 -3.50 -30.74 -20.22
CA ILE A 753 -4.70 -30.20 -19.57
C ILE A 753 -4.77 -30.67 -18.10
N SER A 754 -4.59 -31.97 -17.86
CA SER A 754 -4.58 -32.55 -16.52
C SER A 754 -3.48 -31.95 -15.63
N VAL A 755 -2.27 -31.77 -16.17
CA VAL A 755 -1.13 -31.17 -15.45
C VAL A 755 -1.39 -29.71 -15.10
N LEU A 756 -2.01 -28.93 -16.00
CA LEU A 756 -2.40 -27.55 -15.75
C LEU A 756 -3.54 -27.45 -14.73
N ALA A 757 -4.52 -28.34 -14.82
CA ALA A 757 -5.61 -28.45 -13.85
C ALA A 757 -5.07 -28.81 -12.46
N ASN A 758 -4.15 -29.77 -12.37
CA ASN A 758 -3.47 -30.13 -11.12
C ASN A 758 -2.67 -28.97 -10.53
N ALA A 759 -1.88 -28.26 -11.35
CA ALA A 759 -1.14 -27.10 -10.89
C ALA A 759 -2.10 -26.03 -10.35
N THR A 760 -3.19 -25.76 -11.06
CA THR A 760 -4.19 -24.77 -10.66
C THR A 760 -4.91 -25.18 -9.36
N PHE A 761 -5.31 -26.45 -9.24
CA PHE A 761 -5.86 -27.03 -8.02
C PHE A 761 -4.88 -26.85 -6.86
N SER A 762 -3.65 -27.31 -7.02
CA SER A 762 -2.63 -27.33 -5.97
C SER A 762 -2.22 -25.92 -5.53
N GLY A 763 -1.99 -25.00 -6.46
CA GLY A 763 -1.68 -23.60 -6.14
C GLY A 763 -2.83 -22.92 -5.40
N SER A 764 -4.06 -23.13 -5.85
CA SER A 764 -5.26 -22.59 -5.19
C SER A 764 -5.47 -23.20 -3.79
N PHE A 765 -5.20 -24.50 -3.64
CA PHE A 765 -5.29 -25.22 -2.37
C PHE A 765 -4.23 -24.76 -1.35
N LEU A 766 -2.98 -24.54 -1.78
CA LEU A 766 -1.94 -23.95 -0.94
C LEU A 766 -2.32 -22.54 -0.47
N VAL A 767 -2.90 -21.73 -1.36
CA VAL A 767 -3.44 -20.41 -0.99
C VAL A 767 -4.57 -20.54 0.02
N LEU A 768 -5.47 -21.53 -0.14
CA LEU A 768 -6.57 -21.77 0.79
C LEU A 768 -6.06 -22.13 2.19
N ILE A 769 -5.09 -23.04 2.31
CA ILE A 769 -4.48 -23.40 3.61
C ILE A 769 -3.80 -22.17 4.24
N SER A 770 -3.07 -21.39 3.44
CA SER A 770 -2.40 -20.16 3.89
C SER A 770 -3.39 -19.13 4.43
N LEU A 771 -4.51 -18.93 3.73
CA LEU A 771 -5.55 -17.95 4.11
C LEU A 771 -6.56 -18.48 5.12
N THR A 772 -6.66 -19.78 5.37
CA THR A 772 -7.65 -20.34 6.30
C THR A 772 -6.99 -21.27 7.31
N SER A 773 -7.52 -22.47 7.52
CA SER A 773 -6.91 -23.52 8.34
C SER A 773 -6.71 -24.78 7.48
N PRO A 774 -5.74 -25.65 7.84
CA PRO A 774 -5.60 -26.96 7.21
C PRO A 774 -6.93 -27.72 7.19
N VAL A 775 -7.60 -27.80 8.34
CA VAL A 775 -8.87 -28.52 8.53
C VAL A 775 -9.98 -28.03 7.62
N LEU A 776 -10.17 -26.71 7.52
CA LEU A 776 -11.19 -26.14 6.63
C LEU A 776 -10.87 -26.48 5.17
N SER A 777 -9.59 -26.43 4.80
CA SER A 777 -9.15 -26.74 3.44
C SER A 777 -9.35 -28.22 3.10
N SER A 778 -8.95 -29.16 3.97
CA SER A 778 -9.13 -30.60 3.69
C SER A 778 -10.59 -31.03 3.72
N VAL A 779 -11.44 -30.50 4.61
CA VAL A 779 -12.89 -30.79 4.54
C VAL A 779 -13.52 -30.17 3.29
N ALA A 780 -13.09 -28.97 2.88
CA ALA A 780 -13.57 -28.37 1.63
C ALA A 780 -13.17 -29.19 0.41
N ALA A 781 -11.99 -29.83 0.41
CA ALA A 781 -11.58 -30.73 -0.65
C ALA A 781 -12.52 -31.94 -0.80
N LEU A 782 -13.21 -32.38 0.26
CA LEU A 782 -14.19 -33.48 0.18
C LEU A 782 -15.42 -33.13 -0.68
N LEU A 783 -15.71 -31.83 -0.87
CA LEU A 783 -16.79 -31.40 -1.77
C LEU A 783 -16.56 -31.84 -3.22
N THR A 784 -15.31 -32.10 -3.62
CA THR A 784 -14.99 -32.57 -4.96
C THR A 784 -15.64 -33.91 -5.27
N ILE A 785 -15.80 -34.79 -4.27
CA ILE A 785 -16.41 -36.11 -4.44
C ILE A 785 -17.82 -35.97 -5.00
N PHE A 786 -18.60 -35.05 -4.43
CA PHE A 786 -19.96 -34.81 -4.88
C PHE A 786 -20.01 -34.02 -6.19
N LEU A 787 -19.10 -33.06 -6.38
CA LEU A 787 -19.03 -32.28 -7.62
C LEU A 787 -18.65 -33.14 -8.83
N VAL A 788 -17.70 -34.07 -8.67
CA VAL A 788 -17.34 -35.04 -9.71
C VAL A 788 -18.56 -35.90 -10.05
N ALA A 789 -19.27 -36.44 -9.05
CA ALA A 789 -20.48 -37.22 -9.28
C ALA A 789 -21.58 -36.44 -10.05
N ILE A 790 -21.75 -35.14 -9.77
CA ILE A 790 -22.66 -34.27 -10.53
C ILE A 790 -22.21 -34.10 -11.98
N VAL A 791 -20.92 -33.87 -12.21
CA VAL A 791 -20.38 -33.70 -13.56
C VAL A 791 -20.46 -35.00 -14.36
N ASP A 792 -20.18 -36.13 -13.73
CA ASP A 792 -20.38 -37.46 -14.29
C ASP A 792 -21.83 -37.68 -14.72
N TRP A 793 -22.80 -37.31 -13.88
CA TRP A 793 -24.22 -37.38 -14.24
C TRP A 793 -24.55 -36.50 -15.46
N ILE A 794 -24.05 -35.25 -15.49
CA ILE A 794 -24.25 -34.33 -16.61
C ILE A 794 -23.66 -34.89 -17.92
N ARG A 795 -22.51 -35.56 -17.84
CA ARG A 795 -21.77 -36.07 -19.00
C ARG A 795 -22.30 -37.41 -19.51
N THR A 796 -22.59 -38.35 -18.62
CA THR A 796 -22.97 -39.73 -18.96
C THR A 796 -24.49 -39.93 -19.02
N GLY A 797 -25.27 -39.01 -18.43
CA GLY A 797 -26.72 -39.12 -18.31
C GLY A 797 -27.19 -40.15 -17.28
N GLN A 798 -26.29 -40.85 -16.57
CA GLN A 798 -26.64 -41.82 -15.54
C GLN A 798 -27.04 -41.13 -14.23
N ALA A 799 -28.24 -41.41 -13.73
CA ALA A 799 -28.74 -40.78 -12.52
C ALA A 799 -27.84 -41.06 -11.30
N LEU A 800 -27.61 -40.02 -10.49
CA LEU A 800 -26.91 -40.12 -9.21
C LEU A 800 -27.56 -41.17 -8.31
N SER A 801 -26.75 -42.03 -7.70
CA SER A 801 -27.23 -42.98 -6.71
C SER A 801 -27.74 -42.28 -5.45
N VAL A 802 -28.67 -42.93 -4.75
CA VAL A 802 -29.22 -42.40 -3.48
C VAL A 802 -28.10 -42.23 -2.45
N SER A 803 -27.12 -43.13 -2.43
CA SER A 803 -25.96 -43.03 -1.55
C SER A 803 -25.08 -41.82 -1.87
N SER A 804 -24.83 -41.54 -3.15
CA SER A 804 -24.07 -40.35 -3.60
C SER A 804 -24.76 -39.05 -3.22
N ILE A 805 -26.10 -38.98 -3.33
CA ILE A 805 -26.89 -37.80 -2.94
C ILE A 805 -26.84 -37.59 -1.42
N VAL A 806 -27.12 -38.65 -0.63
CA VAL A 806 -27.13 -38.57 0.83
C VAL A 806 -25.74 -38.23 1.37
N GLY A 807 -24.71 -38.94 0.90
CA GLY A 807 -23.32 -38.68 1.28
C GLY A 807 -22.86 -37.27 0.89
N GLY A 808 -23.22 -36.80 -0.31
CA GLY A 808 -22.94 -35.44 -0.78
C GLY A 808 -23.59 -34.35 0.09
N ILE A 809 -24.85 -34.54 0.49
CA ILE A 809 -25.54 -33.61 1.41
C ILE A 809 -24.84 -33.55 2.76
N LEU A 810 -24.40 -34.68 3.31
CA LEU A 810 -23.66 -34.73 4.57
C LEU A 810 -22.32 -33.99 4.47
N ILE A 811 -21.58 -34.16 3.37
CA ILE A 811 -20.31 -33.45 3.15
C ILE A 811 -20.56 -31.93 3.04
N MET A 812 -21.60 -31.50 2.32
CA MET A 812 -21.98 -30.08 2.26
C MET A 812 -22.36 -29.53 3.64
N ALA A 813 -23.18 -30.26 4.40
CA ALA A 813 -23.57 -29.88 5.75
C ALA A 813 -22.34 -29.76 6.68
N ALA A 814 -21.41 -30.72 6.62
CA ALA A 814 -20.15 -30.68 7.36
C ALA A 814 -19.30 -29.45 7.00
N PHE A 815 -19.18 -29.13 5.71
CA PHE A 815 -18.45 -27.94 5.27
C PHE A 815 -19.08 -26.64 5.78
N PHE A 816 -20.41 -26.51 5.73
CA PHE A 816 -21.11 -25.33 6.27
C PHE A 816 -20.96 -25.22 7.80
N LEU A 817 -21.11 -26.34 8.52
CA LEU A 817 -20.92 -26.39 9.97
C LEU A 817 -19.49 -25.97 10.35
N LEU A 818 -18.49 -26.49 9.65
CA LEU A 818 -17.09 -26.15 9.91
C LEU A 818 -16.78 -24.69 9.55
N SER A 819 -17.32 -24.19 8.43
CA SER A 819 -17.18 -22.78 8.03
C SER A 819 -17.79 -21.84 9.07
N TRP A 820 -18.96 -22.21 9.60
CA TRP A 820 -19.62 -21.46 10.68
C TRP A 820 -18.83 -21.51 11.99
N SER A 821 -18.34 -22.69 12.38
CA SER A 821 -17.48 -22.88 13.56
C SER A 821 -16.22 -22.03 13.48
N THR A 822 -15.55 -22.03 12.33
CA THR A 822 -14.34 -21.24 12.07
C THR A 822 -14.64 -19.75 12.09
N TYR A 823 -15.78 -19.32 11.55
CA TYR A 823 -16.21 -17.93 11.62
C TYR A 823 -16.48 -17.48 13.07
N ARG A 824 -17.15 -18.31 13.87
CA ARG A 824 -17.37 -18.06 15.31
C ARG A 824 -16.06 -17.94 16.09
N GLU A 825 -15.06 -18.75 15.75
CA GLU A 825 -13.75 -18.73 16.41
C GLU A 825 -13.04 -17.38 16.23
N LEU A 826 -12.97 -16.84 15.00
CA LEU A 826 -12.40 -15.52 14.75
C LEU A 826 -13.28 -14.34 15.20
N GLN A 827 -14.52 -14.58 15.64
CA GLN A 827 -15.31 -13.58 16.37
C GLN A 827 -14.99 -13.63 17.87
N GLU A 828 -14.82 -14.82 18.45
CA GLU A 828 -14.43 -15.00 19.85
C GLU A 828 -12.99 -14.53 20.12
N GLU A 829 -12.06 -14.79 19.21
CA GLU A 829 -10.67 -14.32 19.32
C GLU A 829 -10.54 -12.81 19.14
N ARG A 830 -11.34 -12.24 18.23
CA ARG A 830 -11.50 -10.78 18.11
C ARG A 830 -11.99 -10.18 19.43
N ARG A 831 -13.03 -10.76 20.03
CA ARG A 831 -13.56 -10.28 21.31
C ARG A 831 -12.51 -10.35 22.43
N LYS A 832 -11.71 -11.42 22.49
CA LYS A 832 -10.63 -11.56 23.47
C LYS A 832 -9.46 -10.59 23.25
N GLN A 833 -9.09 -10.30 22.01
CA GLN A 833 -8.09 -9.28 21.72
C GLN A 833 -8.57 -7.89 22.16
N LEU A 834 -9.84 -7.57 21.93
CA LEU A 834 -10.45 -6.32 22.41
C LEU A 834 -10.48 -6.23 23.94
N GLU A 835 -10.81 -7.34 24.64
CA GLU A 835 -10.77 -7.42 26.10
C GLU A 835 -9.34 -7.25 26.65
N ASN A 836 -8.33 -7.87 26.03
CA ASN A 836 -6.93 -7.72 26.45
C ASN A 836 -6.37 -6.32 26.17
N ASP A 837 -6.69 -5.72 25.01
CA ASP A 837 -6.28 -4.35 24.68
C ASP A 837 -6.91 -3.33 25.65
N GLN A 838 -8.14 -3.59 26.13
CA GLN A 838 -8.78 -2.79 27.18
C GLN A 838 -8.07 -2.95 28.54
N VAL A 839 -7.72 -4.17 28.94
CA VAL A 839 -7.03 -4.43 30.23
C VAL A 839 -5.59 -3.88 30.25
N GLU A 840 -4.85 -3.96 29.14
CA GLU A 840 -3.54 -3.31 29.02
C GLU A 840 -3.67 -1.78 29.06
N SER A 841 -4.75 -1.21 28.50
CA SER A 841 -5.00 0.23 28.60
C SER A 841 -5.39 0.72 30.00
N GLU A 842 -6.04 -0.13 30.81
CA GLU A 842 -6.44 0.19 32.20
C GLU A 842 -5.35 -0.07 33.24
N SER A 843 -4.29 -0.82 32.90
CA SER A 843 -3.18 -1.13 33.82
C SER A 843 -1.94 -0.24 33.62
N ASP A 844 -1.92 0.54 32.53
CA ASP A 844 -0.91 1.57 32.22
C ASP A 844 -1.34 3.00 32.66
N ASP A 845 -2.58 3.17 33.15
CA ASP A 845 -3.09 4.36 33.87
C ASP A 845 -2.96 4.18 35.40
#